data_AF-A0A8T4PU57-F1
#
_entry.id   AF-A0A8T4PU57-F1
#
_cell.length_a   1.000
_cell.length_b   1.000
_cell.length_c   1.000
_cell.angle_alpha   90.00
_cell.angle_beta   90.00
_cell.angle_gamma   90.00
#
_symmetry.space_group_name_H-M   'P 1'
#
loop_
_entity.id
_entity.type
_entity.pdbx_description
1 polymer ?
#
loop_
_entity_poly.entity_id
_entity_poly.type
_entity_poly.pdbx_seq_one_letter_code
_entity_poly.pdbx_strand_id
1 'polypeptide(L)'
;MVLKYKTTADIPVAKRIVDQVIGQEAAVNIIKKAAQQRRHVFLIGEPGTGKSMLGMALAELLPKEKLVDILAFPNPNDENQPLIRTVPASQGRQIIAQARMQTSGKAINLVFILLILASFILPYWWWRTNPLKLGETANAIIFASSMLGAMLIIAGFVISLRMGARVGLQKGAPKLIVDNFDRKQSPFFDATGSIAGALLGDVLHDPFQCFIESKIYVKEQVSQPFRLQSMQMTLESLFARHKPRIISKGGYEAMFLPRNELFTLGELHGALSPVEVLSCNRQEYKGKAIRLTTSEGKSLITTPEHKLAVSVGGKIAYKQAKEIKEGEEILSKQPETLIGEQDIINTYGARQQEQCRLYFRFLGIKAGNPAWGYKRIAKAMGQPSGKTRWWHAGRHIPVPIQTVRWLAERGLLPLKEDDPRLPLVSKVLGATFGDGGIFENLNGIFLSSSERGAVEAFGKDIEQIFGLNPHENSRIVEGGEKGHSWCYQNANRNIIRFFLALGAPKGNKTHLELEIPNWVYVSNRCADEFFGAFLGGEIGVPKVHKQGNRLQTLDVAITGPEELGKNRVDFLNKVRVFLEGKGIQSTSLVKRSTRNSMLSLYRLLISVKFDNVVKFVRSVKINYCDYKRQKLARAINEYRSIKKRKYHELIARGYGAETAMRLLLLNTQSLYLILNEEEIAYEA
;
A
#
# COMPACT_ATOMS: atom_id res chain seq x y z
N MET A 1 42.09 48.00 39.37
CA MET A 1 41.32 49.27 39.38
C MET A 1 39.86 48.91 39.59
N VAL A 2 39.23 49.37 40.66
CA VAL A 2 37.78 49.24 40.85
C VAL A 2 37.12 50.40 40.09
N LEU A 3 36.31 50.09 39.08
CA LEU A 3 35.52 51.10 38.36
C LEU A 3 34.50 51.70 39.32
N LYS A 4 34.54 53.03 39.52
CA LYS A 4 33.50 53.75 40.27
C LYS A 4 32.32 54.02 39.33
N TYR A 5 31.18 53.36 39.58
CA TYR A 5 29.92 53.58 38.86
C TYR A 5 28.74 53.60 39.83
N LYS A 6 27.62 54.25 39.46
CA LYS A 6 26.39 54.27 40.28
C LYS A 6 25.41 53.19 39.84
N THR A 7 25.30 52.96 38.53
CA THR A 7 24.43 51.93 37.94
C THR A 7 25.11 51.22 36.78
N THR A 8 24.60 50.06 36.37
CA THR A 8 25.14 49.31 35.22
C THR A 8 24.97 50.03 33.88
N ALA A 9 24.11 51.05 33.81
CA ALA A 9 23.97 51.91 32.65
C ALA A 9 25.22 52.78 32.41
N ASP A 10 26.01 53.03 33.44
CA ASP A 10 27.24 53.82 33.37
C ASP A 10 28.44 53.00 32.83
N ILE A 11 28.26 51.70 32.62
CA ILE A 11 29.31 50.78 32.16
C ILE A 11 29.24 50.68 30.63
N PRO A 12 30.28 51.10 29.89
CA PRO A 12 30.29 50.99 28.44
C PRO A 12 30.39 49.52 28.00
N VAL A 13 29.42 49.04 27.23
CA VAL A 13 29.43 47.69 26.63
C VAL A 13 30.11 47.72 25.27
N ALA A 14 31.00 46.76 25.00
CA ALA A 14 31.69 46.65 23.72
C ALA A 14 30.70 46.44 22.56
N LYS A 15 30.98 47.03 21.39
CA LYS A 15 30.07 46.96 20.22
C LYS A 15 30.11 45.61 19.48
N ARG A 16 31.24 44.90 19.53
CA ARG A 16 31.43 43.62 18.84
C ARG A 16 31.14 42.46 19.78
N ILE A 17 30.48 41.42 19.29
CA ILE A 17 30.09 40.25 20.12
C ILE A 17 31.34 39.56 20.68
N VAL A 18 32.42 39.49 19.89
CA VAL A 18 33.67 38.86 20.30
C VAL A 18 34.30 39.50 21.55
N ASP A 19 34.12 40.80 21.74
CA ASP A 19 34.68 41.55 22.86
C ASP A 19 33.70 41.63 24.06
N GLN A 20 32.49 41.07 23.92
CA GLN A 20 31.52 40.89 25.00
C GLN A 20 31.64 39.52 25.70
N VAL A 21 32.48 38.60 25.18
CA VAL A 21 32.71 37.30 25.80
C VAL A 21 33.59 37.45 27.04
N ILE A 22 33.11 37.02 28.20
CA ILE A 22 33.77 37.21 29.50
C ILE A 22 34.46 35.92 29.94
N GLY A 23 35.72 36.01 30.40
CA GLY A 23 36.45 34.91 31.05
C GLY A 23 36.88 33.75 30.14
N GLN A 24 36.97 33.99 28.82
CA GLN A 24 37.37 32.99 27.82
C GLN A 24 38.35 33.55 26.78
N GLU A 25 39.42 34.19 27.24
CA GLU A 25 40.39 34.91 26.38
C GLU A 25 41.06 33.99 25.35
N ALA A 26 41.38 32.76 25.75
CA ALA A 26 41.97 31.76 24.85
C ALA A 26 41.00 31.38 23.71
N ALA A 27 39.72 31.15 24.01
CA ALA A 27 38.71 30.83 23.01
C ALA A 27 38.47 32.00 22.06
N VAL A 28 38.39 33.22 22.58
CA VAL A 28 38.27 34.45 21.78
C VAL A 28 39.43 34.60 20.78
N ASN A 29 40.67 34.36 21.23
CA ASN A 29 41.83 34.41 20.35
C ASN A 29 41.79 33.35 19.24
N ILE A 30 41.32 32.13 19.54
CA ILE A 30 41.12 31.07 18.56
C ILE A 30 40.03 31.46 17.55
N ILE A 31 38.90 32.01 17.99
CA ILE A 31 37.83 32.49 17.11
C ILE A 31 38.34 33.60 16.17
N LYS A 32 39.09 34.58 16.68
CA LYS A 32 39.69 35.65 15.85
C LYS A 32 40.61 35.08 14.77
N LYS A 33 41.46 34.10 15.10
CA LYS A 33 42.33 33.39 14.14
C LYS A 33 41.52 32.56 13.13
N ALA A 34 40.50 31.84 13.59
CA ALA A 34 39.66 31.00 12.75
C ALA A 34 38.85 31.81 11.74
N ALA A 35 38.36 33.00 12.12
CA ALA A 35 37.67 33.93 11.21
C ALA A 35 38.61 34.39 10.07
N GLN A 36 39.83 34.80 10.43
CA GLN A 36 40.84 35.26 9.47
C GLN A 36 41.25 34.14 8.50
N GLN A 37 41.43 32.92 9.01
CA GLN A 37 41.88 31.76 8.23
C GLN A 37 40.74 30.94 7.60
N ARG A 38 39.48 31.29 7.87
CA ARG A 38 38.27 30.54 7.45
C ARG A 38 38.32 29.06 7.84
N ARG A 39 38.73 28.78 9.07
CA ARG A 39 38.82 27.41 9.62
C ARG A 39 37.58 27.04 10.43
N HIS A 40 37.23 25.76 10.40
CA HIS A 40 36.22 25.19 11.28
C HIS A 40 36.71 25.21 12.74
N VAL A 41 35.79 25.43 13.67
CA VAL A 41 36.08 25.45 15.10
C VAL A 41 35.18 24.45 15.80
N PHE A 42 35.76 23.61 16.65
CA PHE A 42 35.02 22.71 17.52
C PHE A 42 35.13 23.20 18.96
N LEU A 43 34.01 23.68 19.51
CA LEU A 43 33.95 24.26 20.85
C LEU A 43 33.45 23.22 21.86
N ILE A 44 34.28 22.89 22.84
CA ILE A 44 33.96 21.95 23.92
C ILE A 44 33.81 22.72 25.23
N GLY A 45 32.72 22.45 25.95
CA GLY A 45 32.49 23.03 27.28
C GLY A 45 31.10 22.65 27.81
N GLU A 46 30.89 22.84 29.11
CA GLU A 46 29.62 22.54 29.78
C GLU A 46 28.43 23.31 29.17
N PRO A 47 27.19 22.81 29.29
CA PRO A 47 26.00 23.56 28.85
C PRO A 47 25.95 24.96 29.51
N GLY A 48 25.53 25.98 28.76
CA GLY A 48 25.42 27.35 29.28
C GLY A 48 26.71 28.19 29.26
N THR A 49 27.85 27.65 28.82
CA THR A 49 29.14 28.36 28.79
C THR A 49 29.35 29.34 27.61
N GLY A 50 28.30 29.73 26.88
CA GLY A 50 28.42 30.73 25.81
C GLY A 50 28.99 30.25 24.46
N LYS A 51 28.99 28.94 24.18
CA LYS A 51 29.46 28.37 22.90
C LYS A 51 28.78 29.01 21.66
N SER A 52 27.45 29.20 21.70
CA SER A 52 26.72 29.84 20.60
C SER A 52 27.11 31.32 20.43
N MET A 53 27.46 32.01 21.51
CA MET A 53 27.92 33.40 21.47
C MET A 53 29.27 33.52 20.76
N LEU A 54 30.19 32.56 20.99
CA LEU A 54 31.45 32.46 20.24
C LEU A 54 31.21 32.14 18.74
N GLY A 55 30.20 31.34 18.42
CA GLY A 55 29.77 31.07 17.04
C GLY A 55 29.22 32.32 16.34
N MET A 56 28.40 33.11 17.03
CA MET A 56 27.91 34.40 16.52
C MET A 56 29.07 35.39 16.32
N ALA A 57 30.01 35.45 17.27
CA ALA A 57 31.22 36.26 17.15
C ALA A 57 32.09 35.86 15.95
N LEU A 58 32.21 34.56 15.66
CA LEU A 58 32.91 34.06 14.48
C LEU A 58 32.24 34.56 13.19
N ALA A 59 30.90 34.44 13.10
CA ALA A 59 30.14 34.88 11.94
C ALA A 59 30.27 36.40 11.68
N GLU A 60 30.26 37.21 12.73
CA GLU A 60 30.47 38.66 12.66
C GLU A 60 31.87 39.03 12.12
N LEU A 61 32.90 38.24 12.48
CA LEU A 61 34.30 38.49 12.10
C LEU A 61 34.66 38.00 10.68
N LEU A 62 33.81 37.19 10.04
CA LEU A 62 34.08 36.68 8.69
C LEU A 62 34.13 37.83 7.68
N PRO A 63 35.08 37.79 6.71
CA PRO A 63 35.22 38.84 5.70
C PRO A 63 33.97 38.95 4.82
N LYS A 64 33.54 40.19 4.58
CA LYS A 64 32.27 40.55 3.92
C LYS A 64 32.24 40.29 2.41
N GLU A 65 33.39 40.03 1.80
CA GLU A 65 33.64 40.23 0.37
C GLU A 65 33.24 39.06 -0.54
N LYS A 66 32.01 38.55 -0.41
CA LYS A 66 31.18 37.94 -1.48
C LYS A 66 30.10 37.05 -0.86
N LEU A 67 29.08 37.67 -0.26
CA LEU A 67 27.81 36.96 -0.11
C LEU A 67 27.26 36.65 -1.51
N VAL A 68 26.71 35.46 -1.67
CA VAL A 68 26.14 34.99 -2.93
C VAL A 68 24.69 34.58 -2.73
N ASP A 69 23.85 34.82 -3.73
CA ASP A 69 22.53 34.24 -3.82
C ASP A 69 22.61 32.91 -4.58
N ILE A 70 21.77 31.94 -4.22
CA ILE A 70 21.71 30.62 -4.87
C ILE A 70 20.36 30.46 -5.56
N LEU A 71 20.37 30.13 -6.85
CA LEU A 71 19.21 29.98 -7.71
C LEU A 71 19.09 28.54 -8.21
N ALA A 72 17.87 28.02 -8.29
CA ALA A 72 17.54 26.73 -8.92
C ALA A 72 16.73 26.95 -10.20
N PHE A 73 17.23 26.46 -11.33
CA PHE A 73 16.61 26.52 -12.64
C PHE A 73 16.03 25.15 -13.03
N PRO A 74 14.91 25.10 -13.78
CA PRO A 74 14.44 23.85 -14.36
C PRO A 74 15.44 23.34 -15.39
N ASN A 75 15.64 22.02 -15.42
CA ASN A 75 16.50 21.35 -16.40
C ASN A 75 15.62 20.73 -17.51
N PRO A 76 15.75 21.16 -18.78
CA PRO A 76 14.97 20.61 -19.89
C PRO A 76 15.29 19.15 -20.24
N ASN A 77 16.49 18.67 -19.90
CA ASN A 77 16.94 17.32 -20.26
C ASN A 77 16.56 16.27 -19.21
N ASP A 78 16.51 16.66 -17.94
CA ASP A 78 16.16 15.78 -16.82
C ASP A 78 15.43 16.58 -15.74
N GLU A 79 14.11 16.36 -15.61
CA GLU A 79 13.24 17.02 -14.63
C GLU A 79 13.73 16.80 -13.18
N ASN A 80 14.36 15.65 -12.90
CA ASN A 80 14.80 15.27 -11.56
C ASN A 80 16.16 15.87 -11.17
N GLN A 81 16.85 16.56 -12.08
CA GLN A 81 18.16 17.18 -11.83
C GLN A 81 18.11 18.70 -12.11
N PRO A 82 17.65 19.53 -11.15
CA PRO A 82 17.60 20.97 -11.34
C PRO A 82 19.00 21.60 -11.46
N LEU A 83 19.13 22.65 -12.27
CA LEU A 83 20.40 23.35 -12.47
C LEU A 83 20.60 24.41 -11.38
N ILE A 84 21.66 24.29 -10.58
CA ILE A 84 21.98 25.24 -9.51
C ILE A 84 23.01 26.29 -9.99
N ARG A 85 22.76 27.57 -9.73
CA ARG A 85 23.69 28.68 -10.04
C ARG A 85 23.87 29.62 -8.86
N THR A 86 25.09 30.12 -8.68
CA THR A 86 25.42 31.14 -7.69
C THR A 86 25.63 32.50 -8.38
N VAL A 87 25.14 33.56 -7.77
CA VAL A 87 25.31 34.94 -8.26
C VAL A 87 25.68 35.86 -7.09
N PRO A 88 26.33 37.01 -7.31
CA PRO A 88 26.57 37.98 -6.25
C PRO A 88 25.28 38.38 -5.53
N ALA A 89 25.35 38.59 -4.22
CA ALA A 89 24.19 38.98 -3.41
C ALA A 89 23.42 40.17 -4.03
N SER A 90 22.10 40.11 -3.94
CA SER A 90 21.14 41.06 -4.51
C SER A 90 20.85 40.91 -6.02
N GLN A 91 21.65 40.15 -6.78
CA GLN A 91 21.35 39.88 -8.19
C GLN A 91 20.29 38.77 -8.36
N GLY A 92 20.12 37.87 -7.37
CA GLY A 92 19.18 36.75 -7.48
C GLY A 92 17.73 37.21 -7.68
N ARG A 93 17.30 38.23 -6.93
CA ARG A 93 15.96 38.83 -7.08
C ARG A 93 15.76 39.48 -8.46
N GLN A 94 16.78 40.14 -9.00
CA GLN A 94 16.72 40.78 -10.32
C GLN A 94 16.55 39.75 -11.43
N ILE A 95 17.29 38.63 -11.36
CA ILE A 95 17.21 37.53 -12.34
C ILE A 95 15.83 36.89 -12.34
N ILE A 96 15.23 36.66 -11.17
CA ILE A 96 13.87 36.11 -11.06
C ILE A 96 12.84 37.08 -11.61
N ALA A 97 12.98 38.38 -11.31
CA ALA A 97 12.09 39.41 -11.84
C ALA A 97 12.18 39.49 -13.38
N GLN A 98 13.40 39.48 -13.93
CA GLN A 98 13.62 39.45 -15.39
C GLN A 98 13.05 38.18 -16.02
N ALA A 99 13.27 37.00 -15.42
CA ALA A 99 12.74 35.74 -15.93
C ALA A 99 11.20 35.74 -15.96
N ARG A 100 10.54 36.22 -14.89
CA ARG A 100 9.07 36.36 -14.84
C ARG A 100 8.54 37.36 -15.85
N MET A 101 9.28 38.46 -16.08
CA MET A 101 8.92 39.46 -17.07
C MET A 101 9.08 38.95 -18.50
N GLN A 102 10.12 38.16 -18.80
CA GLN A 102 10.30 37.54 -20.12
C GLN A 102 9.21 36.51 -20.44
N THR A 103 8.69 35.80 -19.44
CA THR A 103 7.51 34.93 -19.61
C THR A 103 6.23 35.74 -19.88
N SER A 104 6.17 37.00 -19.45
CA SER A 104 5.06 37.91 -19.70
C SER A 104 5.30 38.64 -21.03
N GLY A 105 4.82 38.09 -22.15
CA GLY A 105 5.06 38.55 -23.53
C GLY A 105 4.63 39.99 -23.88
N LYS A 106 5.18 41.01 -23.21
CA LYS A 106 4.85 42.43 -23.40
C LYS A 106 5.16 42.94 -24.81
N ALA A 107 6.16 42.36 -25.49
CA ALA A 107 6.55 42.79 -26.84
C ALA A 107 5.47 42.47 -27.90
N ILE A 108 4.76 41.34 -27.76
CA ILE A 108 3.68 40.96 -28.68
C ILE A 108 2.52 41.95 -28.55
N ASN A 109 2.16 42.35 -27.33
CA ASN A 109 1.06 43.29 -27.10
C ASN A 109 1.34 44.67 -27.71
N LEU A 110 2.59 45.15 -27.72
CA LEU A 110 2.91 46.48 -28.25
C LEU A 110 2.81 46.56 -29.78
N VAL A 111 3.28 45.53 -30.49
CA VAL A 111 3.18 45.46 -31.96
C VAL A 111 1.73 45.38 -32.41
N PHE A 112 0.89 44.58 -31.73
CA PHE A 112 -0.53 44.50 -32.06
C PHE A 112 -1.30 45.80 -31.75
N ILE A 113 -0.95 46.51 -30.67
CA ILE A 113 -1.51 47.84 -30.38
C ILE A 113 -1.16 48.83 -31.50
N LEU A 114 0.08 48.83 -31.99
CA LEU A 114 0.51 49.68 -33.11
C LEU A 114 -0.21 49.32 -34.41
N LEU A 115 -0.42 48.03 -34.69
CA LEU A 115 -1.17 47.57 -35.87
C LEU A 115 -2.65 47.97 -35.81
N ILE A 116 -3.27 47.90 -34.63
CA ILE A 116 -4.65 48.37 -34.41
C ILE A 116 -4.72 49.88 -34.62
N LEU A 117 -3.79 50.67 -34.06
CA LEU A 117 -3.77 52.11 -34.29
C LEU A 117 -3.56 52.47 -35.77
N ALA A 118 -2.64 51.77 -36.45
CA ALA A 118 -2.37 51.97 -37.88
C ALA A 118 -3.59 51.62 -38.75
N SER A 119 -4.36 50.58 -38.40
CA SER A 119 -5.54 50.17 -39.17
C SER A 119 -6.69 51.20 -39.12
N PHE A 120 -6.73 52.07 -38.10
CA PHE A 120 -7.68 53.18 -38.05
C PHE A 120 -7.15 54.47 -38.68
N ILE A 121 -5.86 54.77 -38.49
CA ILE A 121 -5.28 56.06 -38.91
C ILE A 121 -5.00 56.09 -40.42
N LEU A 122 -4.45 55.02 -40.98
CA LEU A 122 -4.04 54.98 -42.40
C LEU A 122 -5.23 55.16 -43.36
N PRO A 123 -6.39 54.50 -43.16
CA PRO A 123 -7.52 54.68 -44.07
C PRO A 123 -8.21 56.04 -43.91
N TYR A 124 -8.26 56.58 -42.68
CA TYR A 124 -8.77 57.93 -42.45
C TYR A 124 -7.92 58.98 -43.15
N TRP A 125 -6.59 58.86 -43.03
CA TRP A 125 -5.65 59.75 -43.72
C TRP A 125 -5.77 59.64 -45.25
N TRP A 126 -5.92 58.41 -45.76
CA TRP A 126 -6.12 58.16 -47.19
C TRP A 126 -7.40 58.79 -47.74
N TRP A 127 -8.52 58.63 -47.02
CA TRP A 127 -9.80 59.23 -47.40
C TRP A 127 -9.72 60.76 -47.42
N ARG A 128 -9.06 61.37 -46.42
CA ARG A 128 -8.94 62.83 -46.30
C ARG A 128 -8.04 63.45 -47.37
N THR A 129 -6.90 62.83 -47.66
CA THR A 129 -5.90 63.39 -48.59
C THR A 129 -6.17 63.02 -50.04
N ASN A 130 -6.96 61.98 -50.29
CA ASN A 130 -7.39 61.49 -51.59
C ASN A 130 -6.27 61.49 -52.66
N PRO A 131 -5.13 60.83 -52.39
CA PRO A 131 -3.89 61.01 -53.15
C PRO A 131 -3.98 60.50 -54.60
N LEU A 132 -4.89 59.56 -54.89
CA LEU A 132 -5.04 58.94 -56.22
C LEU A 132 -6.14 59.58 -57.08
N LYS A 133 -6.83 60.64 -56.61
CA LYS A 133 -7.98 61.27 -57.31
C LYS A 133 -9.05 60.28 -57.78
N LEU A 134 -9.24 59.20 -57.02
CA LEU A 134 -10.34 58.26 -57.26
C LEU A 134 -11.66 58.98 -56.90
N GLY A 135 -12.74 58.70 -57.63
CA GLY A 135 -14.05 59.33 -57.40
C GLY A 135 -14.54 59.12 -55.96
N GLU A 136 -15.45 59.98 -55.49
CA GLU A 136 -15.93 59.95 -54.09
C GLU A 136 -16.47 58.58 -53.66
N THR A 137 -17.15 57.89 -54.57
CA THR A 137 -17.68 56.54 -54.36
C THR A 137 -16.58 55.50 -54.17
N ALA A 138 -15.48 55.58 -54.93
CA ALA A 138 -14.36 54.65 -54.81
C ALA A 138 -13.61 54.83 -53.47
N ASN A 139 -13.44 56.06 -52.99
CA ASN A 139 -12.82 56.30 -51.68
C ASN A 139 -13.68 55.82 -50.52
N ALA A 140 -15.00 55.98 -50.61
CA ALA A 140 -15.93 55.45 -49.60
C ALA A 140 -15.85 53.92 -49.51
N ILE A 141 -15.70 53.22 -50.65
CA ILE A 141 -15.54 51.76 -50.69
C ILE A 141 -14.20 51.32 -50.08
N ILE A 142 -13.10 52.04 -50.36
CA ILE A 142 -11.78 51.76 -49.78
C ILE A 142 -11.80 51.97 -48.26
N PHE A 143 -12.45 53.03 -47.79
CA PHE A 143 -12.61 53.28 -46.36
C PHE A 143 -13.44 52.18 -45.67
N ALA A 144 -14.60 51.82 -46.23
CA ALA A 144 -15.44 50.77 -45.66
C ALA A 144 -14.77 49.39 -45.63
N SER A 145 -14.06 49.00 -46.70
CA SER A 145 -13.32 47.74 -46.76
C SER A 145 -12.13 47.70 -45.79
N SER A 146 -11.45 48.84 -45.58
CA SER A 146 -10.38 48.94 -44.58
C SER A 146 -10.88 48.80 -43.13
N MET A 147 -12.07 49.32 -42.82
CA MET A 147 -12.70 49.18 -41.50
C MET A 147 -13.09 47.72 -41.20
N LEU A 148 -13.57 46.99 -42.21
CA LEU A 148 -13.79 45.55 -42.09
C LEU A 148 -12.48 44.78 -41.85
N GLY A 149 -11.41 45.16 -42.56
CA GLY A 149 -10.07 44.62 -42.32
C GLY A 149 -9.57 44.88 -40.89
N ALA A 150 -9.79 46.08 -40.36
CA ALA A 150 -9.44 46.44 -38.99
C ALA A 150 -10.18 45.57 -37.95
N MET A 151 -11.47 45.29 -38.16
CA MET A 151 -12.25 44.40 -37.29
C MET A 151 -11.72 42.97 -37.27
N LEU A 152 -11.29 42.44 -38.42
CA LEU A 152 -10.70 41.10 -38.51
C LEU A 152 -9.37 41.01 -37.76
N ILE A 153 -8.54 42.06 -37.82
CA ILE A 153 -7.28 42.13 -37.06
C ILE A 153 -7.56 42.15 -35.55
N ILE A 154 -8.55 42.92 -35.10
CA ILE A 154 -8.97 42.96 -33.68
C ILE A 154 -9.49 41.59 -33.23
N ALA A 155 -10.35 40.95 -34.04
CA ALA A 155 -10.88 39.61 -33.74
C ALA A 155 -9.75 38.57 -33.66
N GLY A 156 -8.81 38.59 -34.61
CA GLY A 156 -7.62 37.75 -34.59
C GLY A 156 -6.74 37.98 -33.36
N PHE A 157 -6.58 39.23 -32.92
CA PHE A 157 -5.83 39.58 -31.71
C PHE A 157 -6.51 39.06 -30.43
N VAL A 158 -7.84 39.20 -30.31
CA VAL A 158 -8.61 38.68 -29.16
C VAL A 158 -8.53 37.14 -29.08
N ILE A 159 -8.57 36.47 -30.23
CA ILE A 159 -8.39 35.01 -30.31
C ILE A 159 -6.96 34.63 -29.91
N SER A 160 -5.95 35.37 -30.39
CA SER A 160 -4.54 35.15 -30.04
C SER A 160 -4.29 35.32 -28.53
N LEU A 161 -4.87 36.32 -27.87
CA LEU A 161 -4.77 36.50 -26.42
C LEU A 161 -5.36 35.30 -25.65
N ARG A 162 -6.48 34.75 -26.11
CA ARG A 162 -7.10 33.56 -25.51
C ARG A 162 -6.30 32.28 -25.76
N MET A 163 -5.62 32.16 -26.90
CA MET A 163 -4.76 31.02 -27.23
C MET A 163 -3.39 31.08 -26.55
N GLY A 164 -2.78 32.26 -26.46
CA GLY A 164 -1.50 32.47 -25.77
C GLY A 164 -1.56 32.09 -24.28
N ALA A 165 -2.71 32.30 -23.64
CA ALA A 165 -2.97 31.84 -22.28
C ALA A 165 -3.02 30.31 -22.12
N ARG A 166 -3.26 29.55 -23.22
CA ARG A 166 -3.33 28.08 -23.22
C ARG A 166 -2.05 27.39 -23.70
N VAL A 167 -1.22 28.07 -24.49
CA VAL A 167 -0.01 27.50 -25.14
C VAL A 167 1.29 27.89 -24.41
N GLY A 168 1.20 28.58 -23.28
CA GLY A 168 2.35 28.81 -22.41
C GLY A 168 2.88 27.48 -21.86
N LEU A 169 3.81 26.84 -22.60
CA LEU A 169 4.79 25.92 -22.04
C LEU A 169 5.33 26.59 -20.78
N GLN A 170 4.96 26.06 -19.61
CA GLN A 170 5.47 26.51 -18.33
C GLN A 170 6.97 26.21 -18.29
N LYS A 171 7.79 27.04 -18.92
CA LYS A 171 9.21 27.13 -18.56
C LYS A 171 9.22 27.68 -17.15
N GLY A 172 9.36 26.78 -16.18
CA GLY A 172 9.35 27.11 -14.76
C GLY A 172 10.30 28.27 -14.49
N ALA A 173 9.79 29.34 -13.88
CA ALA A 173 10.66 30.43 -13.46
C ALA A 173 11.68 29.89 -12.45
N PRO A 174 12.94 30.37 -12.47
CA PRO A 174 13.92 29.99 -11.47
C PRO A 174 13.45 30.33 -10.05
N LYS A 175 13.84 29.52 -9.08
CA LYS A 175 13.54 29.72 -7.65
C LYS A 175 14.78 30.24 -6.92
N LEU A 176 14.58 31.19 -6.01
CA LEU A 176 15.63 31.65 -5.07
C LEU A 176 15.69 30.68 -3.90
N ILE A 177 16.82 30.01 -3.72
CA ILE A 177 17.04 29.04 -2.63
C ILE A 177 17.69 29.71 -1.43
N VAL A 178 18.72 30.53 -1.67
CA VAL A 178 19.39 31.33 -0.65
C VAL A 178 19.36 32.79 -1.08
N ASP A 179 18.75 33.64 -0.24
CA ASP A 179 18.64 35.08 -0.45
C ASP A 179 19.46 35.83 0.59
N ASN A 180 20.52 36.50 0.15
CA ASN A 180 21.38 37.34 0.98
C ASN A 180 21.16 38.84 0.70
N PHE A 181 19.99 39.22 0.18
CA PHE A 181 19.62 40.63 -0.04
C PHE A 181 19.74 41.47 1.25
N ASP A 182 20.42 42.62 1.12
CA ASP A 182 20.64 43.62 2.17
C ASP A 182 21.41 43.15 3.42
N ARG A 183 22.02 41.95 3.36
CA ARG A 183 22.85 41.45 4.46
C ARG A 183 24.25 42.05 4.40
N LYS A 184 24.64 42.75 5.47
CA LYS A 184 25.96 43.37 5.64
C LYS A 184 26.98 42.48 6.36
N GLN A 185 26.54 41.37 6.95
CA GLN A 185 27.33 40.42 7.71
C GLN A 185 27.00 38.99 7.29
N SER A 186 27.95 38.07 7.47
CA SER A 186 27.75 36.65 7.22
C SER A 186 26.68 36.10 8.18
N PRO A 187 25.73 35.28 7.68
CA PRO A 187 24.68 34.77 8.52
C PRO A 187 25.19 33.72 9.50
N PHE A 188 24.72 33.80 10.74
CA PHE A 188 24.83 32.72 11.71
C PHE A 188 23.56 31.87 11.65
N PHE A 189 23.72 30.58 11.33
CA PHE A 189 22.63 29.62 11.36
C PHE A 189 22.89 28.61 12.48
N ASP A 190 22.03 28.61 13.50
CA ASP A 190 22.06 27.57 14.54
C ASP A 190 21.31 26.33 14.03
N ALA A 191 22.06 25.26 13.75
CA ALA A 191 21.52 23.99 13.29
C ALA A 191 21.49 22.92 14.40
N THR A 192 21.61 23.33 15.67
CA THR A 192 21.59 22.40 16.81
C THR A 192 20.27 21.63 16.84
N GLY A 193 20.35 20.29 16.82
CA GLY A 193 19.16 19.42 16.82
C GLY A 193 18.38 19.37 15.49
N SER A 194 18.92 19.94 14.41
CA SER A 194 18.28 19.88 13.09
C SER A 194 18.29 18.46 12.49
N ILE A 195 17.18 18.05 11.91
CA ILE A 195 17.04 16.78 11.17
C ILE A 195 17.72 16.92 9.80
N ALA A 196 18.12 15.79 9.19
CA ALA A 196 18.86 15.74 7.92
C ALA A 196 18.33 16.69 6.83
N GLY A 197 17.01 16.71 6.55
CA GLY A 197 16.43 17.59 5.53
C GLY A 197 16.57 19.08 5.84
N ALA A 198 16.50 19.48 7.11
CA ALA A 198 16.70 20.88 7.51
C ALA A 198 18.18 21.30 7.44
N LEU A 199 19.11 20.36 7.68
CA LEU A 199 20.55 20.61 7.66
C LEU A 199 21.14 20.57 6.24
N LEU A 200 20.73 19.60 5.43
CA LEU A 200 21.33 19.28 4.13
C LEU A 200 20.48 19.78 2.94
N GLY A 201 19.26 20.24 3.20
CA GLY A 201 18.26 20.56 2.17
C GLY A 201 17.36 19.37 1.86
N ASP A 202 16.15 19.67 1.40
CA ASP A 202 15.12 18.66 1.10
C ASP A 202 14.31 19.07 -0.14
N VAL A 203 13.77 18.08 -0.84
CA VAL A 203 12.87 18.27 -1.99
C VAL A 203 11.47 17.96 -1.51
N LEU A 204 10.65 18.99 -1.34
CA LEU A 204 9.26 18.82 -0.89
C LEU A 204 8.47 17.99 -1.91
N HIS A 205 7.81 16.94 -1.41
CA HIS A 205 6.85 16.17 -2.18
C HIS A 205 5.65 17.02 -2.55
N ASP A 206 5.14 16.83 -3.77
CA ASP A 206 3.92 17.50 -4.24
C ASP A 206 2.70 17.00 -3.43
N PRO A 207 2.05 17.86 -2.62
CA PRO A 207 0.91 17.46 -1.81
C PRO A 207 -0.31 17.03 -2.63
N PHE A 208 -0.35 17.32 -3.94
CA PHE A 208 -1.47 16.99 -4.81
C PHE A 208 -1.35 15.64 -5.51
N GLN A 209 -0.28 14.87 -5.27
CA GLN A 209 -0.08 13.54 -5.86
C GLN A 209 -0.23 12.45 -4.79
N CYS A 210 -1.46 11.96 -4.61
CA CYS A 210 -1.80 11.00 -3.57
C CYS A 210 -2.60 9.80 -4.12
N PHE A 211 -2.29 8.61 -3.59
CA PHE A 211 -3.13 7.42 -3.76
C PHE A 211 -4.29 7.44 -2.75
N ILE A 212 -5.45 6.92 -3.15
CA ILE A 212 -6.64 6.82 -2.30
C ILE A 212 -7.02 5.35 -2.19
N GLU A 213 -7.17 4.83 -0.97
CA GLU A 213 -7.62 3.45 -0.68
C GLU A 213 -6.88 2.36 -1.48
N SER A 214 -5.59 2.57 -1.72
CA SER A 214 -4.79 1.72 -2.60
C SER A 214 -4.04 0.63 -1.83
N LYS A 215 -3.71 -0.45 -2.54
CA LYS A 215 -2.85 -1.53 -2.02
C LYS A 215 -1.43 -1.34 -2.51
N ILE A 216 -0.46 -1.71 -1.68
CA ILE A 216 0.96 -1.60 -1.97
C ILE A 216 1.67 -2.89 -1.57
N TYR A 217 2.63 -3.31 -2.39
CA TYR A 217 3.53 -4.42 -2.04
C TYR A 217 4.58 -3.90 -1.08
N VAL A 218 4.66 -4.48 0.12
CA VAL A 218 5.60 -4.08 1.16
C VAL A 218 6.28 -5.27 1.80
N LYS A 219 7.50 -5.05 2.30
CA LYS A 219 8.18 -5.94 3.26
C LYS A 219 8.93 -5.10 4.30
N GLU A 220 8.94 -5.56 5.55
CA GLU A 220 9.64 -4.87 6.66
C GLU A 220 11.11 -5.30 6.78
N GLN A 221 11.50 -6.43 6.19
CA GLN A 221 12.88 -6.95 6.24
C GLN A 221 13.31 -7.47 4.87
N VAL A 222 14.60 -7.35 4.56
CA VAL A 222 15.18 -7.75 3.26
C VAL A 222 14.90 -9.22 2.94
N SER A 223 14.95 -10.10 3.95
CA SER A 223 14.74 -11.56 3.84
C SER A 223 13.28 -12.00 3.73
N GLN A 224 12.31 -11.11 3.95
CA GLN A 224 10.89 -11.45 3.88
C GLN A 224 10.35 -11.32 2.45
N PRO A 225 9.38 -12.16 2.02
CA PRO A 225 8.68 -11.96 0.76
C PRO A 225 7.82 -10.68 0.82
N PHE A 226 7.61 -10.05 -0.33
CA PHE A 226 6.66 -8.93 -0.43
C PHE A 226 5.24 -9.42 -0.15
N ARG A 227 4.48 -8.60 0.58
CA ARG A 227 3.06 -8.84 0.85
C ARG A 227 2.25 -7.67 0.33
N LEU A 228 1.13 -7.96 -0.32
CA LEU A 228 0.19 -6.93 -0.73
C LEU A 228 -0.61 -6.50 0.51
N GLN A 229 -0.46 -5.24 0.93
CA GLN A 229 -1.15 -4.66 2.09
C GLN A 229 -1.92 -3.41 1.70
N SER A 230 -2.93 -3.06 2.50
CA SER A 230 -3.58 -1.75 2.40
C SER A 230 -2.57 -0.66 2.78
N MET A 231 -2.35 0.31 1.88
CA MET A 231 -1.46 1.43 2.13
C MET A 231 -1.88 2.21 3.37
N GLN A 232 -3.20 2.36 3.60
CA GLN A 232 -3.73 3.02 4.78
C GLN A 232 -3.33 2.29 6.07
N MET A 233 -3.53 0.97 6.14
CA MET A 233 -3.17 0.19 7.33
C MET A 233 -1.67 0.22 7.60
N THR A 234 -0.84 0.14 6.55
CA THR A 234 0.61 0.25 6.66
C THR A 234 1.01 1.62 7.21
N LEU A 235 0.42 2.71 6.69
CA LEU A 235 0.67 4.08 7.17
C LEU A 235 0.21 4.27 8.62
N GLU A 236 -0.98 3.81 8.98
CA GLU A 236 -1.50 3.92 10.36
C GLU A 236 -0.59 3.20 11.36
N SER A 237 -0.11 2.00 11.01
CA SER A 237 0.85 1.23 11.83
C SER A 237 2.17 1.99 12.03
N LEU A 238 2.75 2.55 10.95
CA LEU A 238 4.01 3.29 11.01
C LEU A 238 3.88 4.59 11.81
N PHE A 239 2.81 5.34 11.59
CA PHE A 239 2.54 6.59 12.33
C PHE A 239 2.28 6.33 13.81
N ALA A 240 1.62 5.22 14.16
CA ALA A 240 1.46 4.81 15.55
C ALA A 240 2.80 4.45 16.20
N ARG A 241 3.66 3.72 15.47
CA ARG A 241 4.99 3.28 15.93
C ARG A 241 5.96 4.44 16.13
N HIS A 242 5.90 5.47 15.27
CA HIS A 242 6.83 6.61 15.24
C HIS A 242 6.19 7.96 15.59
N LYS A 243 5.19 7.95 16.48
CA LYS A 243 4.45 9.16 16.89
C LYS A 243 5.32 10.40 17.21
N PRO A 244 6.48 10.31 17.89
CA PRO A 244 7.32 11.47 18.21
C PRO A 244 8.00 12.12 16.99
N ARG A 245 8.04 11.44 15.84
CA ARG A 245 8.75 11.88 14.63
C ARG A 245 7.83 12.47 13.56
N ILE A 246 6.54 12.59 13.85
CA ILE A 246 5.55 13.11 12.90
C ILE A 246 5.66 14.64 12.83
N ILE A 247 5.78 15.13 11.61
CA ILE A 247 5.73 16.54 11.26
C ILE A 247 4.31 16.84 10.77
N SER A 248 3.62 17.79 11.40
CA SER A 248 2.25 18.17 11.02
C SER A 248 2.17 19.67 10.70
N LYS A 249 1.58 20.02 9.55
CA LYS A 249 1.34 21.40 9.14
C LYS A 249 0.10 21.49 8.24
N GLY A 250 -0.94 22.18 8.71
CA GLY A 250 -2.12 22.50 7.88
C GLY A 250 -2.90 21.27 7.36
N GLY A 251 -3.00 20.21 8.16
CA GLY A 251 -3.70 18.96 7.78
C GLY A 251 -2.86 17.99 6.93
N TYR A 252 -1.61 18.37 6.61
CA TYR A 252 -0.60 17.46 6.06
C TYR A 252 0.26 16.91 7.19
N GLU A 253 0.40 15.59 7.24
CA GLU A 253 1.27 14.89 8.19
C GLU A 253 2.30 14.04 7.43
N ALA A 254 3.55 14.11 7.85
CA ALA A 254 4.62 13.31 7.27
C ALA A 254 5.63 12.83 8.32
N MET A 255 6.35 11.77 7.99
CA MET A 255 7.46 11.27 8.79
C MET A 255 8.55 10.69 7.88
N PHE A 256 9.81 10.88 8.29
CA PHE A 256 10.93 10.17 7.71
C PHE A 256 11.09 8.81 8.39
N LEU A 257 11.27 7.77 7.59
CA LEU A 257 11.50 6.42 8.08
C LEU A 257 12.99 6.19 8.40
N PRO A 258 13.31 5.50 9.50
CA PRO A 258 14.59 4.83 9.69
C PRO A 258 15.00 3.98 8.48
N ARG A 259 16.32 3.84 8.30
CA ARG A 259 16.84 2.95 7.27
C ARG A 259 16.43 1.50 7.49
N ASN A 260 16.20 0.80 6.38
CA ASN A 260 15.81 -0.61 6.30
C ASN A 260 14.51 -0.98 7.03
N GLU A 261 13.61 -0.02 7.28
CA GLU A 261 12.35 -0.30 7.97
C GLU A 261 11.23 -0.78 7.04
N LEU A 262 11.17 -0.24 5.82
CA LEU A 262 10.13 -0.59 4.86
C LEU A 262 10.69 -0.57 3.44
N PHE A 263 10.37 -1.62 2.70
CA PHE A 263 10.68 -1.71 1.28
C PHE A 263 9.39 -1.87 0.49
N THR A 264 9.33 -1.25 -0.69
CA THR A 264 8.28 -1.46 -1.69
C THR A 264 8.88 -1.89 -3.02
N LEU A 265 8.05 -2.11 -4.04
CA LEU A 265 8.50 -2.39 -5.40
C LEU A 265 8.54 -1.08 -6.19
N GLY A 266 9.73 -0.72 -6.67
CA GLY A 266 9.96 0.41 -7.57
C GLY A 266 10.44 -0.08 -8.93
N GLU A 267 10.30 0.77 -9.94
CA GLU A 267 10.91 0.54 -11.25
C GLU A 267 12.34 1.08 -11.21
N LEU A 268 13.32 0.23 -11.51
CA LEU A 268 14.72 0.57 -11.66
C LEU A 268 15.22 -0.03 -12.98
N HIS A 269 15.62 0.81 -13.92
CA HIS A 269 16.24 0.42 -15.20
C HIS A 269 15.41 -0.59 -16.04
N GLY A 270 14.09 -0.43 -16.05
CA GLY A 270 13.12 -1.26 -16.79
C GLY A 270 12.67 -2.51 -16.04
N ALA A 271 13.08 -2.71 -14.79
CA ALA A 271 12.72 -3.87 -13.98
C ALA A 271 12.13 -3.48 -12.62
N LEU A 272 11.19 -4.28 -12.13
CA LEU A 272 10.68 -4.13 -10.76
C LEU A 272 11.75 -4.62 -9.77
N SER A 273 12.15 -3.73 -8.87
CA SER A 273 13.16 -3.98 -7.86
C SER A 273 12.70 -3.51 -6.48
N PRO A 274 13.16 -4.14 -5.39
CA PRO A 274 12.96 -3.62 -4.04
C PRO A 274 13.57 -2.23 -3.91
N VAL A 275 12.77 -1.26 -3.49
CA VAL A 275 13.23 0.10 -3.16
C VAL A 275 12.88 0.42 -1.71
N GLU A 276 13.80 1.06 -1.02
CA GLU A 276 13.62 1.50 0.36
C GLU A 276 12.68 2.71 0.41
N VAL A 277 11.72 2.69 1.35
CA VAL A 277 10.80 3.80 1.56
C VAL A 277 11.44 4.78 2.54
N LEU A 278 11.75 5.99 2.06
CA LEU A 278 12.45 7.02 2.84
C LEU A 278 11.51 7.84 3.74
N SER A 279 10.30 8.07 3.28
CA SER A 279 9.30 8.90 3.97
C SER A 279 7.90 8.37 3.71
N CYS A 280 6.99 8.75 4.58
CA CYS A 280 5.57 8.49 4.44
C CYS A 280 4.79 9.76 4.80
N ASN A 281 3.73 10.05 4.04
CA ASN A 281 2.90 11.23 4.22
C ASN A 281 1.42 10.91 4.02
N ARG A 282 0.56 11.70 4.68
CA ARG A 282 -0.88 11.66 4.52
C ARG A 282 -1.47 13.06 4.62
N GLN A 283 -2.54 13.29 3.88
CA GLN A 283 -3.27 14.55 3.89
C GLN A 283 -4.76 14.30 3.62
N GLU A 284 -5.62 15.10 4.25
CA GLU A 284 -7.03 15.13 3.90
C GLU A 284 -7.21 15.78 2.51
N TYR A 285 -7.64 15.00 1.52
CA TYR A 285 -7.88 15.49 0.16
C TYR A 285 -9.35 15.87 -0.03
N LYS A 286 -9.61 17.14 -0.37
CA LYS A 286 -10.94 17.68 -0.67
C LYS A 286 -11.02 18.03 -2.15
N GLY A 287 -11.35 17.05 -2.98
CA GLY A 287 -11.42 17.23 -4.43
C GLY A 287 -11.97 16.00 -5.15
N LYS A 288 -12.06 16.08 -6.49
CA LYS A 288 -12.44 14.94 -7.31
C LYS A 288 -11.25 13.98 -7.43
N ALA A 289 -11.49 12.70 -7.18
CA ALA A 289 -10.54 11.63 -7.42
C ALA A 289 -10.84 10.94 -8.76
N ILE A 290 -9.82 10.36 -9.38
CA ILE A 290 -9.96 9.58 -10.61
C ILE A 290 -9.81 8.10 -10.24
N ARG A 291 -10.81 7.30 -10.63
CA ARG A 291 -10.75 5.85 -10.60
C ARG A 291 -10.40 5.36 -12.00
N LEU A 292 -9.24 4.74 -12.14
CA LEU A 292 -8.83 4.05 -13.36
C LEU A 292 -9.15 2.57 -13.19
N THR A 293 -9.72 1.97 -14.22
CA THR A 293 -10.04 0.54 -14.26
C THR A 293 -9.45 -0.05 -15.53
N THR A 294 -8.74 -1.17 -15.41
CA THR A 294 -8.16 -1.89 -16.55
C THR A 294 -9.16 -2.93 -17.07
N SER A 295 -8.97 -3.41 -18.31
CA SER A 295 -9.70 -4.58 -18.86
C SER A 295 -9.57 -5.84 -18.00
N GLU A 296 -8.47 -6.00 -17.27
CA GLU A 296 -8.23 -7.10 -16.31
C GLU A 296 -8.99 -6.93 -14.97
N GLY A 297 -9.83 -5.91 -14.83
CA GLY A 297 -10.59 -5.64 -13.60
C GLY A 297 -9.78 -5.06 -12.44
N LYS A 298 -8.48 -4.75 -12.63
CA LYS A 298 -7.68 -3.98 -11.67
C LYS A 298 -8.20 -2.54 -11.63
N SER A 299 -8.24 -1.96 -10.43
CA SER A 299 -8.61 -0.56 -10.25
C SER A 299 -7.65 0.19 -9.34
N LEU A 300 -7.45 1.47 -9.63
CA LEU A 300 -6.61 2.38 -8.87
C LEU A 300 -7.35 3.70 -8.71
N ILE A 301 -7.41 4.21 -7.48
CA ILE A 301 -8.01 5.51 -7.18
C ILE A 301 -6.89 6.47 -6.79
N THR A 302 -6.81 7.60 -7.49
CA THR A 302 -5.73 8.57 -7.30
C THR A 302 -6.20 9.99 -7.56
N THR A 303 -5.42 10.97 -7.12
CA THR A 303 -5.63 12.39 -7.42
C THR A 303 -5.39 12.69 -8.91
N PRO A 304 -6.09 13.66 -9.53
CA PRO A 304 -5.97 13.98 -10.96
C PRO A 304 -4.54 14.26 -11.46
N GLU A 305 -3.70 14.84 -10.60
CA GLU A 305 -2.32 15.22 -10.93
C GLU A 305 -1.31 14.07 -10.79
N HIS A 306 -1.72 12.94 -10.18
CA HIS A 306 -0.81 11.83 -9.93
C HIS A 306 -0.36 11.20 -11.24
N LYS A 307 0.96 11.11 -11.44
CA LYS A 307 1.54 10.56 -12.66
C LYS A 307 1.53 9.02 -12.60
N LEU A 308 1.10 8.36 -13.67
CA LEU A 308 1.12 6.90 -13.82
C LEU A 308 1.92 6.51 -15.05
N ALA A 309 2.54 5.34 -14.97
CA ALA A 309 3.34 4.78 -16.05
C ALA A 309 2.43 4.19 -17.13
N VAL A 310 2.56 4.70 -18.35
CA VAL A 310 1.78 4.33 -19.54
C VAL A 310 2.75 3.88 -20.63
N SER A 311 2.40 2.84 -21.37
CA SER A 311 3.17 2.36 -22.52
C SER A 311 2.79 3.19 -23.75
N VAL A 312 3.74 3.95 -24.29
CA VAL A 312 3.57 4.72 -25.52
C VAL A 312 4.62 4.26 -26.53
N GLY A 313 4.19 3.48 -27.53
CA GLY A 313 5.08 2.94 -28.57
C GLY A 313 6.19 2.03 -28.02
N GLY A 314 5.90 1.26 -26.97
CA GLY A 314 6.86 0.36 -26.31
C GLY A 314 7.84 1.06 -25.36
N LYS A 315 7.68 2.36 -25.10
CA LYS A 315 8.45 3.10 -24.08
C LYS A 315 7.57 3.50 -22.90
N ILE A 316 8.16 3.52 -21.71
CA ILE A 316 7.50 4.00 -20.50
C ILE A 316 7.42 5.53 -20.55
N ALA A 317 6.21 6.07 -20.46
CA ALA A 317 5.95 7.49 -20.30
C ALA A 317 5.09 7.71 -19.04
N TYR A 318 5.29 8.83 -18.34
CA TYR A 318 4.50 9.18 -17.17
C TYR A 318 3.48 10.26 -17.53
N LYS A 319 2.18 9.92 -17.45
CA LYS A 319 1.08 10.87 -17.69
C LYS A 319 0.29 11.10 -16.41
N GLN A 320 -0.25 12.31 -16.23
CA GLN A 320 -1.15 12.58 -15.12
C GLN A 320 -2.44 11.76 -15.27
N ALA A 321 -3.02 11.31 -14.16
CA ALA A 321 -4.23 10.48 -14.18
C ALA A 321 -5.39 11.12 -14.95
N LYS A 322 -5.51 12.45 -14.96
CA LYS A 322 -6.54 13.20 -15.72
C LYS A 322 -6.34 13.20 -17.24
N GLU A 323 -5.15 12.86 -17.72
CA GLU A 323 -4.80 12.87 -19.13
C GLU A 323 -4.91 11.48 -19.77
N ILE A 324 -5.03 10.43 -18.95
CA ILE A 324 -5.17 9.05 -19.40
C ILE A 324 -6.57 8.84 -19.98
N LYS A 325 -6.61 8.28 -21.19
CA LYS A 325 -7.85 7.98 -21.92
C LYS A 325 -8.10 6.48 -22.00
N GLU A 326 -9.36 6.12 -22.25
CA GLU A 326 -9.75 4.73 -22.47
C GLU A 326 -8.99 4.14 -23.67
N GLY A 327 -8.52 2.90 -23.52
CA GLY A 327 -7.70 2.21 -24.52
C GLY A 327 -6.19 2.43 -24.41
N GLU A 328 -5.70 3.32 -23.53
CA GLU A 328 -4.26 3.43 -23.26
C GLU A 328 -3.75 2.27 -22.39
N GLU A 329 -2.59 1.72 -22.74
CA GLU A 329 -1.96 0.62 -22.00
C GLU A 329 -1.22 1.12 -20.76
N ILE A 330 -1.69 0.73 -19.58
CA ILE A 330 -1.03 1.01 -18.30
C ILE A 330 -0.10 -0.16 -17.95
N LEU A 331 1.09 0.15 -17.47
CA LEU A 331 2.04 -0.87 -17.01
C LEU A 331 1.54 -1.47 -15.68
N SER A 332 1.40 -2.80 -15.63
CA SER A 332 1.04 -3.53 -14.42
C SER A 332 1.98 -4.70 -14.15
N LYS A 333 2.11 -5.08 -12.87
CA LYS A 333 2.87 -6.27 -12.48
C LYS A 333 2.21 -7.52 -13.07
N GLN A 334 3.01 -8.41 -13.66
CA GLN A 334 2.52 -9.73 -14.06
C GLN A 334 2.15 -10.55 -12.82
N PRO A 335 1.01 -11.27 -12.84
CA PRO A 335 0.57 -12.08 -11.71
C PRO A 335 1.63 -13.14 -11.39
N GLU A 336 1.99 -13.25 -10.11
CA GLU A 336 2.96 -14.25 -9.67
C GLU A 336 2.36 -15.66 -9.74
N THR A 337 3.22 -16.64 -10.00
CA THR A 337 2.85 -18.05 -9.92
C THR A 337 2.86 -18.47 -8.45
N LEU A 338 1.71 -18.93 -7.94
CA LEU A 338 1.54 -19.40 -6.57
C LEU A 338 2.14 -20.80 -6.38
N ILE A 339 1.80 -21.71 -7.28
CA ILE A 339 2.39 -23.05 -7.34
C ILE A 339 2.63 -23.45 -8.80
N GLY A 340 3.79 -24.04 -9.05
CA GLY A 340 4.20 -24.58 -10.34
C GLY A 340 4.40 -26.10 -10.32
N GLU A 341 4.99 -26.61 -11.40
CA GLU A 341 5.24 -28.05 -11.55
C GLU A 341 6.14 -28.60 -10.42
N GLN A 342 7.15 -27.82 -10.03
CA GLN A 342 8.12 -28.23 -9.01
C GLN A 342 7.47 -28.37 -7.63
N ASP A 343 6.51 -27.51 -7.28
CA ASP A 343 5.81 -27.58 -6.00
C ASP A 343 4.99 -28.87 -5.87
N ILE A 344 4.36 -29.30 -6.97
CA ILE A 344 3.69 -30.60 -7.02
C ILE A 344 4.69 -31.75 -6.86
N ILE A 345 5.83 -31.69 -7.57
CA ILE A 345 6.87 -32.72 -7.48
C ILE A 345 7.41 -32.82 -6.05
N ASN A 346 7.60 -31.69 -5.37
CA ASN A 346 8.09 -31.61 -3.99
C ASN A 346 7.17 -32.33 -2.98
N THR A 347 5.89 -32.52 -3.30
CA THR A 347 4.99 -33.30 -2.44
C THR A 347 5.34 -34.80 -2.39
N TYR A 348 6.07 -35.33 -3.37
CA TYR A 348 6.44 -36.75 -3.43
C TYR A 348 7.76 -37.03 -2.72
N GLY A 349 8.00 -38.28 -2.31
CA GLY A 349 9.27 -38.67 -1.68
C GLY A 349 10.47 -38.57 -2.63
N ALA A 350 11.68 -38.47 -2.06
CA ALA A 350 12.94 -38.22 -2.77
C ALA A 350 13.18 -39.14 -3.99
N ARG A 351 12.81 -40.43 -3.89
CA ARG A 351 12.95 -41.38 -5.01
C ARG A 351 12.15 -40.96 -6.26
N GLN A 352 10.92 -40.46 -6.08
CA GLN A 352 10.08 -40.01 -7.19
C GLN A 352 10.57 -38.68 -7.75
N GLN A 353 11.00 -37.76 -6.89
CA GLN A 353 11.62 -36.49 -7.32
C GLN A 353 12.86 -36.76 -8.19
N GLU A 354 13.71 -37.72 -7.80
CA GLU A 354 14.87 -38.10 -8.61
C GLU A 354 14.48 -38.72 -9.96
N GLN A 355 13.40 -39.53 -10.01
CA GLN A 355 12.91 -40.01 -11.31
C GLN A 355 12.41 -38.87 -12.21
N CYS A 356 11.78 -37.83 -11.65
CA CYS A 356 11.40 -36.64 -12.41
C CYS A 356 12.63 -35.91 -12.96
N ARG A 357 13.66 -35.69 -12.13
CA ARG A 357 14.92 -35.06 -12.56
C ARG A 357 15.57 -35.80 -13.73
N LEU A 358 15.64 -37.13 -13.63
CA LEU A 358 16.17 -37.97 -14.70
C LEU A 358 15.29 -37.91 -15.96
N TYR A 359 13.96 -37.89 -15.81
CA TYR A 359 13.05 -37.78 -16.94
C TYR A 359 13.17 -36.42 -17.65
N PHE A 360 13.28 -35.30 -16.92
CA PHE A 360 13.53 -33.99 -17.53
C PHE A 360 14.88 -33.94 -18.23
N ARG A 361 15.93 -34.54 -17.65
CA ARG A 361 17.23 -34.68 -18.31
C ARG A 361 17.12 -35.48 -19.61
N PHE A 362 16.33 -36.56 -19.63
CA PHE A 362 16.05 -37.32 -20.84
C PHE A 362 15.36 -36.47 -21.91
N LEU A 363 14.33 -35.70 -21.54
CA LEU A 363 13.62 -34.81 -22.46
C LEU A 363 14.54 -33.72 -23.02
N GLY A 364 15.37 -33.09 -22.18
CA GLY A 364 16.32 -32.07 -22.62
C GLY A 364 17.34 -32.61 -23.65
N ILE A 365 17.91 -33.79 -23.40
CA ILE A 365 18.84 -34.42 -24.35
C ILE A 365 18.12 -34.80 -25.64
N LYS A 366 16.89 -35.33 -25.56
CA LYS A 366 16.09 -35.70 -26.73
C LYS A 366 15.69 -34.48 -27.58
N ALA A 367 15.35 -33.37 -26.94
CA ALA A 367 15.02 -32.12 -27.62
C ALA A 367 16.24 -31.52 -28.32
N GLY A 368 17.41 -31.51 -27.67
CA GLY A 368 18.67 -31.07 -28.29
C GLY A 368 19.20 -32.03 -29.36
N ASN A 369 18.76 -33.30 -29.37
CA ASN A 369 19.21 -34.32 -30.32
C ASN A 369 18.03 -35.16 -30.85
N PRO A 370 17.18 -34.62 -31.74
CA PRO A 370 15.95 -35.29 -32.19
C PRO A 370 16.20 -36.66 -32.85
N ALA A 371 17.31 -36.83 -33.57
CA ALA A 371 17.68 -38.09 -34.23
C ALA A 371 18.17 -39.19 -33.27
N TRP A 372 18.49 -38.87 -32.00
CA TRP A 372 19.05 -39.87 -31.09
C TRP A 372 17.96 -40.83 -30.59
N GLY A 373 18.21 -42.13 -30.77
CA GLY A 373 17.41 -43.20 -30.17
C GLY A 373 17.69 -43.38 -28.68
N TYR A 374 16.77 -44.05 -27.98
CA TYR A 374 16.82 -44.21 -26.51
C TYR A 374 18.14 -44.82 -25.98
N LYS A 375 18.77 -45.77 -26.69
CA LYS A 375 20.03 -46.40 -26.26
C LYS A 375 21.18 -45.40 -26.14
N ARG A 376 21.26 -44.48 -27.12
CA ARG A 376 22.31 -43.45 -27.17
C ARG A 376 22.11 -42.42 -26.04
N ILE A 377 20.86 -42.04 -25.79
CA ILE A 377 20.50 -41.15 -24.67
C ILE A 377 20.78 -41.83 -23.32
N ALA A 378 20.47 -43.12 -23.17
CA ALA A 378 20.77 -43.89 -21.96
C ALA A 378 22.27 -43.84 -21.60
N LYS A 379 23.13 -44.08 -22.60
CA LYS A 379 24.59 -44.00 -22.45
C LYS A 379 25.04 -42.60 -22.03
N ALA A 380 24.52 -41.55 -22.67
CA ALA A 380 24.83 -40.16 -22.33
C ALA A 380 24.38 -39.77 -20.91
N MET A 381 23.31 -40.37 -20.40
CA MET A 381 22.80 -40.12 -19.06
C MET A 381 23.45 -40.99 -17.97
N GLY A 382 24.18 -42.04 -18.34
CA GLY A 382 24.65 -43.07 -17.40
C GLY A 382 23.49 -43.84 -16.77
N GLN A 383 22.45 -44.15 -17.55
CA GLN A 383 21.24 -44.84 -17.06
C GLN A 383 20.96 -46.13 -17.84
N PRO A 384 20.30 -47.13 -17.24
CA PRO A 384 19.90 -48.35 -17.94
C PRO A 384 18.99 -48.07 -19.14
N SER A 385 19.29 -48.69 -20.28
CA SER A 385 18.57 -48.47 -21.54
C SER A 385 17.08 -48.82 -21.46
N GLY A 386 16.70 -49.76 -20.59
CA GLY A 386 15.29 -50.11 -20.34
C GLY A 386 14.45 -48.93 -19.86
N LYS A 387 15.00 -48.08 -18.97
CA LYS A 387 14.28 -46.91 -18.44
C LYS A 387 14.01 -45.89 -19.54
N THR A 388 15.05 -45.52 -20.28
CA THR A 388 14.94 -44.57 -21.40
C THR A 388 14.14 -45.14 -22.56
N ARG A 389 14.11 -46.47 -22.76
CA ARG A 389 13.26 -47.13 -23.77
C ARG A 389 11.80 -46.83 -23.49
N TRP A 390 11.37 -47.01 -22.24
CA TRP A 390 9.99 -46.73 -21.86
C TRP A 390 9.64 -45.25 -22.01
N TRP A 391 10.49 -44.34 -21.53
CA TRP A 391 10.27 -42.91 -21.69
C TRP A 391 10.21 -42.47 -23.16
N HIS A 392 11.05 -43.04 -24.01
CA HIS A 392 11.03 -42.77 -25.44
C HIS A 392 9.74 -43.24 -26.11
N ALA A 393 9.16 -44.34 -25.62
CA ALA A 393 7.86 -44.83 -26.06
C ALA A 393 6.67 -44.11 -25.40
N GLY A 394 6.90 -43.04 -24.62
CA GLY A 394 5.84 -42.33 -23.88
C GLY A 394 5.25 -43.12 -22.71
N ARG A 395 5.90 -44.19 -22.26
CA ARG A 395 5.44 -45.09 -21.18
C ARG A 395 6.28 -44.90 -19.91
N HIS A 396 5.76 -45.37 -18.77
CA HIS A 396 6.41 -45.26 -17.45
C HIS A 396 6.89 -43.83 -17.10
N ILE A 397 6.09 -42.84 -17.49
CA ILE A 397 6.32 -41.45 -17.10
C ILE A 397 6.25 -41.38 -15.57
N PRO A 398 7.16 -40.68 -14.88
CA PRO A 398 7.10 -40.58 -13.41
C PRO A 398 5.73 -40.07 -12.94
N VAL A 399 5.19 -40.68 -11.89
CA VAL A 399 3.85 -40.35 -11.35
C VAL A 399 3.69 -38.86 -11.05
N PRO A 400 4.68 -38.14 -10.45
CA PRO A 400 4.51 -36.71 -10.21
C PRO A 400 4.30 -35.90 -11.49
N ILE A 401 4.95 -36.29 -12.60
CA ILE A 401 4.78 -35.63 -13.90
C ILE A 401 3.40 -35.94 -14.49
N GLN A 402 2.88 -37.14 -14.28
CA GLN A 402 1.49 -37.45 -14.68
C GLN A 402 0.49 -36.57 -13.91
N THR A 403 0.71 -36.35 -12.61
CA THR A 403 -0.11 -35.44 -11.81
C THR A 403 0.00 -33.99 -12.26
N VAL A 404 1.22 -33.52 -12.57
CA VAL A 404 1.43 -32.18 -13.14
C VAL A 404 0.65 -32.01 -14.45
N ARG A 405 0.73 -33.00 -15.36
CA ARG A 405 -0.04 -32.97 -16.62
C ARG A 405 -1.54 -32.96 -16.39
N TRP A 406 -2.04 -33.81 -15.50
CA TRP A 406 -3.48 -33.89 -15.18
C TRP A 406 -4.04 -32.56 -14.64
N LEU A 407 -3.24 -31.83 -13.85
CA LEU A 407 -3.58 -30.51 -13.33
C LEU A 407 -3.45 -29.44 -14.43
N ALA A 408 -2.40 -29.46 -15.24
CA ALA A 408 -2.19 -28.52 -16.34
C ALA A 408 -3.29 -28.62 -17.42
N GLU A 409 -3.73 -29.83 -17.75
CA GLU A 409 -4.85 -30.08 -18.68
C GLU A 409 -6.17 -29.48 -18.19
N ARG A 410 -6.32 -29.27 -16.87
CA ARG A 410 -7.46 -28.61 -16.23
C ARG A 410 -7.21 -27.11 -15.96
N GLY A 411 -6.12 -26.57 -16.49
CA GLY A 411 -5.70 -25.20 -16.29
C GLY A 411 -5.33 -24.86 -14.84
N LEU A 412 -5.04 -25.85 -13.97
CA LEU A 412 -4.71 -25.64 -12.56
C LEU A 412 -3.21 -25.45 -12.32
N LEU A 413 -2.37 -25.58 -13.36
CA LEU A 413 -0.93 -25.31 -13.32
C LEU A 413 -0.46 -24.59 -14.59
N PRO A 414 0.43 -23.58 -14.47
CA PRO A 414 0.81 -22.92 -13.22
C PRO A 414 -0.40 -22.20 -12.60
N LEU A 415 -0.61 -22.36 -11.28
CA LEU A 415 -1.67 -21.65 -10.58
C LEU A 415 -1.17 -20.24 -10.28
N LYS A 416 -1.88 -19.21 -10.76
CA LYS A 416 -1.49 -17.80 -10.61
C LYS A 416 -2.42 -17.06 -9.66
N GLU A 417 -1.95 -15.93 -9.15
CA GLU A 417 -2.67 -15.05 -8.20
C GLU A 417 -4.04 -14.54 -8.70
N ASP A 418 -4.26 -14.53 -10.01
CA ASP A 418 -5.46 -14.04 -10.67
C ASP A 418 -6.45 -15.14 -11.08
N ASP A 419 -6.18 -16.40 -10.73
CA ASP A 419 -7.08 -17.51 -11.10
C ASP A 419 -8.46 -17.36 -10.42
N PRO A 420 -9.56 -17.37 -11.19
CA PRO A 420 -10.91 -17.12 -10.67
C PRO A 420 -11.39 -18.18 -9.69
N ARG A 421 -10.77 -19.37 -9.67
CA ARG A 421 -11.10 -20.47 -8.75
C ARG A 421 -10.44 -20.28 -7.39
N LEU A 422 -9.47 -19.38 -7.22
CA LEU A 422 -8.72 -19.21 -5.97
C LEU A 422 -9.61 -19.02 -4.73
N PRO A 423 -10.69 -18.23 -4.74
CA PRO A 423 -11.57 -18.15 -3.58
C PRO A 423 -12.14 -19.51 -3.15
N LEU A 424 -12.56 -20.33 -4.12
CA LEU A 424 -13.11 -21.65 -3.87
C LEU A 424 -12.04 -22.63 -3.39
N VAL A 425 -10.84 -22.57 -3.99
CA VAL A 425 -9.66 -23.32 -3.52
C VAL A 425 -9.30 -22.92 -2.09
N SER A 426 -9.36 -21.62 -1.77
CA SER A 426 -9.10 -21.09 -0.43
C SER A 426 -10.14 -21.56 0.59
N LYS A 427 -11.41 -21.65 0.19
CA LYS A 427 -12.51 -22.21 1.00
C LYS A 427 -12.24 -23.66 1.39
N VAL A 428 -11.95 -24.51 0.40
CA VAL A 428 -11.65 -25.94 0.62
C VAL A 428 -10.39 -26.09 1.46
N LEU A 429 -9.34 -25.31 1.17
CA LEU A 429 -8.12 -25.29 1.96
C LEU A 429 -8.41 -24.91 3.42
N GLY A 430 -9.17 -23.85 3.69
CA GLY A 430 -9.49 -23.41 5.05
C GLY A 430 -10.20 -24.49 5.88
N ALA A 431 -11.08 -25.28 5.26
CA ALA A 431 -11.73 -26.41 5.91
C ALA A 431 -10.74 -27.49 6.37
N THR A 432 -9.61 -27.66 5.67
CA THR A 432 -8.55 -28.62 6.06
C THR A 432 -7.82 -28.22 7.35
N PHE A 433 -7.91 -26.96 7.78
CA PHE A 433 -7.35 -26.50 9.06
C PHE A 433 -8.32 -26.67 10.24
N GLY A 434 -9.63 -26.81 9.97
CA GLY A 434 -10.69 -27.01 10.97
C GLY A 434 -11.01 -28.50 11.19
N ASP A 435 -12.22 -28.96 10.88
CA ASP A 435 -12.62 -30.38 11.03
C ASP A 435 -12.20 -31.29 9.85
N GLY A 436 -11.66 -30.72 8.76
CA GLY A 436 -11.17 -31.47 7.60
C GLY A 436 -9.67 -31.75 7.63
N GLY A 437 -9.13 -32.32 6.56
CA GLY A 437 -7.69 -32.56 6.45
C GLY A 437 -7.31 -33.50 5.32
N ILE A 438 -6.02 -33.84 5.28
CA ILE A 438 -5.48 -34.91 4.42
C ILE A 438 -4.99 -36.05 5.31
N PHE A 439 -5.37 -37.29 4.99
CA PHE A 439 -4.90 -38.47 5.75
C PHE A 439 -3.37 -38.67 5.62
N GLU A 440 -2.75 -39.23 6.66
CA GLU A 440 -1.29 -39.47 6.73
C GLU A 440 -0.77 -40.35 5.58
N ASN A 441 -1.58 -41.33 5.17
CA ASN A 441 -1.28 -42.24 4.06
C ASN A 441 -1.61 -41.66 2.67
N LEU A 442 -2.09 -40.41 2.59
CA LEU A 442 -2.47 -39.71 1.35
C LEU A 442 -3.56 -40.45 0.54
N ASN A 443 -4.43 -41.19 1.22
CA ASN A 443 -5.53 -41.90 0.58
C ASN A 443 -6.84 -41.08 0.55
N GLY A 444 -6.86 -39.88 1.12
CA GLY A 444 -8.03 -39.01 1.01
C GLY A 444 -7.81 -37.60 1.54
N ILE A 445 -8.45 -36.63 0.88
CA ILE A 445 -8.83 -35.34 1.47
C ILE A 445 -10.25 -35.48 2.02
N PHE A 446 -10.52 -34.93 3.20
CA PHE A 446 -11.80 -35.14 3.88
C PHE A 446 -12.31 -33.91 4.63
N LEU A 447 -13.61 -33.91 4.89
CA LEU A 447 -14.28 -33.03 5.86
C LEU A 447 -15.24 -33.88 6.70
N SER A 448 -15.16 -33.73 8.02
CA SER A 448 -16.11 -34.35 8.95
C SER A 448 -17.05 -33.28 9.52
N SER A 449 -18.34 -33.58 9.59
CA SER A 449 -19.33 -32.67 10.20
C SER A 449 -20.53 -33.43 10.72
N SER A 450 -21.19 -32.89 11.74
CA SER A 450 -22.51 -33.34 12.19
C SER A 450 -23.65 -32.84 11.30
N GLU A 451 -23.34 -32.25 10.14
CA GLU A 451 -24.32 -31.77 9.16
C GLU A 451 -24.00 -32.37 7.79
N ARG A 452 -24.90 -33.22 7.27
CA ARG A 452 -24.73 -33.85 5.96
C ARG A 452 -24.58 -32.81 4.83
N GLY A 453 -25.36 -31.74 4.87
CA GLY A 453 -25.30 -30.67 3.87
C GLY A 453 -23.92 -29.98 3.81
N ALA A 454 -23.21 -29.90 4.94
CA ALA A 454 -21.86 -29.32 4.98
C ALA A 454 -20.84 -30.17 4.22
N VAL A 455 -20.86 -31.49 4.41
CA VAL A 455 -19.94 -32.40 3.73
C VAL A 455 -20.28 -32.56 2.24
N GLU A 456 -21.56 -32.48 1.88
CA GLU A 456 -22.01 -32.44 0.48
C GLU A 456 -21.57 -31.14 -0.22
N ALA A 457 -21.67 -29.99 0.46
CA ALA A 457 -21.19 -28.72 -0.08
C ALA A 457 -19.67 -28.72 -0.29
N PHE A 458 -18.91 -29.29 0.63
CA PHE A 458 -17.45 -29.45 0.48
C PHE A 458 -17.10 -30.33 -0.73
N GLY A 459 -17.84 -31.41 -0.95
CA GLY A 459 -17.68 -32.27 -2.12
C GLY A 459 -17.96 -31.54 -3.44
N LYS A 460 -19.06 -30.78 -3.51
CA LYS A 460 -19.41 -29.97 -4.68
C LYS A 460 -18.35 -28.91 -5.01
N ASP A 461 -17.79 -28.27 -3.99
CA ASP A 461 -16.71 -27.29 -4.18
C ASP A 461 -15.46 -27.96 -4.80
N ILE A 462 -15.11 -29.19 -4.36
CA ILE A 462 -14.03 -29.97 -5.00
C ILE A 462 -14.38 -30.33 -6.45
N GLU A 463 -15.59 -30.82 -6.72
CA GLU A 463 -16.04 -31.15 -8.07
C GLU A 463 -15.93 -29.93 -9.01
N GLN A 464 -16.33 -28.74 -8.53
CA GLN A 464 -16.26 -27.50 -9.28
C GLN A 464 -14.83 -27.03 -9.55
N ILE A 465 -13.90 -27.14 -8.58
CA ILE A 465 -12.50 -26.72 -8.78
C ILE A 465 -11.83 -27.52 -9.89
N PHE A 466 -12.08 -28.84 -9.93
CA PHE A 466 -11.37 -29.78 -10.80
C PHE A 466 -12.17 -30.21 -12.05
N GLY A 467 -13.41 -29.75 -12.19
CA GLY A 467 -14.30 -30.13 -13.28
C GLY A 467 -14.59 -31.63 -13.30
N LEU A 468 -14.91 -32.21 -12.15
CA LEU A 468 -15.15 -33.64 -11.99
C LEU A 468 -16.61 -33.99 -12.22
N ASN A 469 -16.86 -35.26 -12.53
CA ASN A 469 -18.23 -35.78 -12.49
C ASN A 469 -18.73 -35.87 -11.03
N PRO A 470 -20.04 -35.76 -10.79
CA PRO A 470 -20.61 -35.93 -9.46
C PRO A 470 -20.16 -37.24 -8.83
N HIS A 471 -19.66 -37.14 -7.60
CA HIS A 471 -19.13 -38.24 -6.80
C HIS A 471 -17.85 -38.93 -7.30
N GLU A 472 -17.15 -38.38 -8.29
CA GLU A 472 -15.92 -38.97 -8.83
C GLU A 472 -14.83 -39.15 -7.74
N ASN A 473 -14.39 -40.40 -7.55
CA ASN A 473 -13.44 -40.82 -6.50
C ASN A 473 -13.83 -40.42 -5.07
N SER A 474 -15.10 -40.12 -4.82
CA SER A 474 -15.57 -39.66 -3.53
C SER A 474 -16.59 -40.59 -2.89
N ARG A 475 -16.72 -40.48 -1.56
CA ARG A 475 -17.77 -41.14 -0.77
C ARG A 475 -18.09 -40.32 0.46
N ILE A 476 -19.31 -40.48 0.97
CA ILE A 476 -19.71 -39.98 2.28
C ILE A 476 -19.89 -41.19 3.19
N VAL A 477 -19.12 -41.22 4.28
CA VAL A 477 -19.21 -42.27 5.30
C VAL A 477 -19.95 -41.71 6.50
N GLU A 478 -20.93 -42.46 6.97
CA GLU A 478 -21.64 -42.15 8.21
C GLU A 478 -20.97 -42.90 9.37
N GLY A 479 -20.73 -42.19 10.48
CA GLY A 479 -20.11 -42.76 11.66
C GLY A 479 -19.71 -41.70 12.67
N GLY A 480 -19.28 -42.12 13.85
CA GLY A 480 -18.75 -41.20 14.85
C GLY A 480 -18.68 -41.84 16.22
N GLU A 481 -17.52 -41.72 16.86
CA GLU A 481 -17.22 -42.35 18.14
C GLU A 481 -17.89 -41.63 19.32
N LYS A 482 -18.18 -40.32 19.15
CA LYS A 482 -18.76 -39.42 20.18
C LYS A 482 -20.02 -38.72 19.71
N GLY A 483 -20.80 -39.37 18.84
CA GLY A 483 -22.03 -38.84 18.28
C GLY A 483 -22.17 -39.14 16.78
N HIS A 484 -23.29 -38.75 16.21
CA HIS A 484 -23.59 -38.93 14.79
C HIS A 484 -22.84 -37.91 13.94
N SER A 485 -22.08 -38.37 12.94
CA SER A 485 -21.40 -37.49 11.98
C SER A 485 -21.30 -38.10 10.59
N TRP A 486 -21.09 -37.24 9.60
CA TRP A 486 -20.80 -37.61 8.22
C TRP A 486 -19.39 -37.16 7.87
N CYS A 487 -18.70 -37.98 7.08
CA CYS A 487 -17.34 -37.74 6.62
C CYS A 487 -17.29 -37.87 5.10
N TYR A 488 -17.18 -36.75 4.38
CA TYR A 488 -16.85 -36.77 2.96
C TYR A 488 -15.37 -37.10 2.78
N GLN A 489 -15.04 -37.98 1.83
CA GLN A 489 -13.68 -38.35 1.48
C GLN A 489 -13.52 -38.39 -0.03
N ASN A 490 -12.47 -37.78 -0.58
CA ASN A 490 -12.07 -37.94 -1.98
C ASN A 490 -10.66 -38.57 -2.08
N ALA A 491 -10.57 -39.71 -2.75
CA ALA A 491 -9.35 -40.52 -2.85
C ALA A 491 -8.48 -40.21 -4.08
N ASN A 492 -8.83 -39.20 -4.89
CA ASN A 492 -8.05 -38.81 -6.05
C ASN A 492 -6.70 -38.19 -5.62
N ARG A 493 -5.61 -38.91 -5.90
CA ARG A 493 -4.25 -38.49 -5.51
C ARG A 493 -3.82 -37.17 -6.13
N ASN A 494 -4.32 -36.81 -7.31
CA ASN A 494 -3.96 -35.55 -7.95
C ASN A 494 -4.52 -34.35 -7.17
N ILE A 495 -5.77 -34.46 -6.70
CA ILE A 495 -6.43 -33.46 -5.84
C ILE A 495 -5.70 -33.34 -4.50
N ILE A 496 -5.37 -34.48 -3.88
CA ILE A 496 -4.66 -34.52 -2.60
C ILE A 496 -3.29 -33.82 -2.73
N ARG A 497 -2.53 -34.10 -3.80
CA ARG A 497 -1.23 -33.45 -4.03
C ARG A 497 -1.35 -31.96 -4.32
N PHE A 498 -2.39 -31.55 -5.03
CA PHE A 498 -2.65 -30.13 -5.29
C PHE A 498 -2.84 -29.35 -3.99
N PHE A 499 -3.73 -29.81 -3.09
CA PHE A 499 -3.94 -29.14 -1.80
C PHE A 499 -2.72 -29.25 -0.87
N LEU A 500 -1.99 -30.36 -0.91
CA LEU A 500 -0.75 -30.50 -0.15
C LEU A 500 0.32 -29.49 -0.60
N ALA A 501 0.47 -29.26 -1.91
CA ALA A 501 1.37 -28.23 -2.44
C ALA A 501 0.93 -26.81 -2.07
N LEU A 502 -0.38 -26.59 -1.91
CA LEU A 502 -0.94 -25.31 -1.44
C LEU A 502 -0.81 -25.09 0.07
N GLY A 503 -0.33 -26.09 0.83
CA GLY A 503 -0.08 -25.99 2.27
C GLY A 503 -1.15 -26.63 3.16
N ALA A 504 -1.99 -27.53 2.65
CA ALA A 504 -2.95 -28.26 3.47
C ALA A 504 -2.22 -29.17 4.49
N PRO A 505 -2.65 -29.20 5.77
CA PRO A 505 -2.04 -30.06 6.78
C PRO A 505 -2.31 -31.55 6.49
N LYS A 506 -1.25 -32.35 6.62
CA LYS A 506 -1.26 -33.80 6.44
C LYS A 506 -1.18 -34.48 7.81
N GLY A 507 -2.11 -35.40 8.08
CA GLY A 507 -2.09 -36.21 9.30
C GLY A 507 -2.69 -35.53 10.53
N ASN A 508 -2.13 -35.84 11.71
CA ASN A 508 -2.64 -35.35 12.98
C ASN A 508 -2.20 -33.90 13.26
N LYS A 509 -3.08 -32.95 12.91
CA LYS A 509 -2.90 -31.50 13.11
C LYS A 509 -2.50 -31.10 14.54
N THR A 510 -2.91 -31.86 15.55
CA THR A 510 -2.58 -31.58 16.95
C THR A 510 -1.07 -31.57 17.18
N HIS A 511 -0.33 -32.43 16.47
CA HIS A 511 1.12 -32.60 16.57
C HIS A 511 1.88 -32.01 15.38
N LEU A 512 1.22 -31.24 14.53
CA LEU A 512 1.81 -30.56 13.37
C LEU A 512 1.94 -29.06 13.63
N GLU A 513 3.00 -28.44 13.12
CA GLU A 513 3.03 -26.98 12.96
C GLU A 513 1.96 -26.54 11.96
N LEU A 514 1.15 -25.56 12.35
CA LEU A 514 0.12 -25.00 11.49
C LEU A 514 0.64 -23.67 10.93
N GLU A 515 0.62 -23.54 9.61
CA GLU A 515 0.98 -22.32 8.91
C GLU A 515 -0.10 -21.96 7.90
N ILE A 516 -0.61 -20.73 7.98
CA ILE A 516 -1.50 -20.18 6.95
C ILE A 516 -0.63 -19.75 5.75
N PRO A 517 -0.83 -20.34 4.55
CA PRO A 517 -0.07 -19.98 3.36
C PRO A 517 -0.22 -18.51 3.00
N ASN A 518 0.87 -17.84 2.61
CA ASN A 518 0.84 -16.40 2.28
C ASN A 518 -0.14 -16.07 1.15
N TRP A 519 -0.36 -17.01 0.21
CA TRP A 519 -1.23 -16.80 -0.93
C TRP A 519 -2.72 -16.61 -0.55
N VAL A 520 -3.13 -17.07 0.65
CA VAL A 520 -4.49 -16.84 1.18
C VAL A 520 -4.82 -15.34 1.24
N TYR A 521 -3.80 -14.49 1.43
CA TYR A 521 -3.95 -13.04 1.54
C TYR A 521 -3.85 -12.29 0.19
N VAL A 522 -3.72 -13.00 -0.95
CA VAL A 522 -3.67 -12.38 -2.29
C VAL A 522 -4.91 -11.52 -2.56
N SER A 523 -6.08 -11.97 -2.11
CA SER A 523 -7.31 -11.18 -2.16
C SER A 523 -8.12 -11.31 -0.88
N ASN A 524 -8.90 -10.27 -0.56
CA ASN A 524 -9.82 -10.29 0.59
C ASN A 524 -10.82 -11.44 0.47
N ARG A 525 -11.26 -11.76 -0.76
CA ARG A 525 -12.17 -12.87 -1.02
C ARG A 525 -11.54 -14.23 -0.68
N CYS A 526 -10.26 -14.44 -0.98
CA CYS A 526 -9.56 -15.66 -0.58
C CYS A 526 -9.45 -15.77 0.94
N ALA A 527 -9.03 -14.69 1.61
CA ALA A 527 -8.96 -14.66 3.07
C ALA A 527 -10.34 -14.93 3.71
N ASP A 528 -11.40 -14.29 3.22
CA ASP A 528 -12.77 -14.48 3.71
C ASP A 528 -13.23 -15.93 3.59
N GLU A 529 -12.94 -16.60 2.46
CA GLU A 529 -13.30 -17.99 2.26
C GLU A 529 -12.47 -18.95 3.13
N PHE A 530 -11.16 -18.73 3.23
CA PHE A 530 -10.26 -19.55 4.05
C PHE A 530 -10.63 -19.46 5.54
N PHE A 531 -10.66 -18.24 6.08
CA PHE A 531 -10.98 -18.05 7.48
C PHE A 531 -12.43 -18.41 7.75
N GLY A 532 -13.35 -18.16 6.83
CA GLY A 532 -14.74 -18.58 6.98
C GLY A 532 -14.91 -20.10 7.09
N ALA A 533 -14.17 -20.89 6.30
CA ALA A 533 -14.19 -22.35 6.39
C ALA A 533 -13.48 -22.87 7.65
N PHE A 534 -12.36 -22.27 8.03
CA PHE A 534 -11.67 -22.58 9.27
C PHE A 534 -12.57 -22.31 10.50
N LEU A 535 -13.20 -21.14 10.56
CA LEU A 535 -14.13 -20.76 11.63
C LEU A 535 -15.36 -21.68 11.65
N GLY A 536 -15.82 -22.18 10.50
CA GLY A 536 -16.85 -23.22 10.41
C GLY A 536 -16.61 -24.38 11.37
N GLY A 537 -15.39 -24.93 11.36
CA GLY A 537 -14.99 -26.01 12.26
C GLY A 537 -14.71 -25.56 13.69
N GLU A 538 -14.02 -24.42 13.87
CA GLU A 538 -13.39 -24.10 15.16
C GLU A 538 -14.10 -23.03 16.00
N ILE A 539 -15.08 -22.28 15.46
CA ILE A 539 -15.74 -21.20 16.22
C ILE A 539 -16.66 -21.78 17.32
N GLY A 540 -16.47 -21.29 18.54
CA GLY A 540 -17.36 -21.43 19.68
C GLY A 540 -18.42 -20.34 19.66
N VAL A 541 -19.69 -20.74 19.56
CA VAL A 541 -20.82 -19.80 19.46
C VAL A 541 -21.36 -19.45 20.86
N PRO A 542 -21.55 -18.15 21.20
CA PRO A 542 -22.05 -17.73 22.49
C PRO A 542 -23.50 -18.12 22.72
N LYS A 543 -23.87 -18.23 24.00
CA LYS A 543 -25.26 -18.25 24.47
C LYS A 543 -25.53 -17.03 25.33
N VAL A 544 -26.80 -16.64 25.44
CA VAL A 544 -27.22 -15.64 26.44
C VAL A 544 -27.06 -16.25 27.83
N HIS A 545 -26.47 -15.50 28.76
CA HIS A 545 -26.35 -15.92 30.15
C HIS A 545 -27.74 -16.03 30.80
N LYS A 546 -27.94 -16.93 31.77
CA LYS A 546 -29.25 -17.15 32.43
C LYS A 546 -29.89 -15.88 32.99
N GLN A 547 -29.08 -14.91 33.42
CA GLN A 547 -29.53 -13.61 33.94
C GLN A 547 -29.90 -12.58 32.83
N GLY A 548 -29.68 -12.91 31.56
CA GLY A 548 -29.94 -12.02 30.41
C GLY A 548 -29.12 -10.72 30.42
N ASN A 549 -27.99 -10.67 31.13
CA ASN A 549 -27.15 -9.47 31.25
C ASN A 549 -25.97 -9.47 30.28
N ARG A 550 -25.47 -10.63 29.88
CA ARG A 550 -24.32 -10.76 28.97
C ARG A 550 -24.44 -11.99 28.06
N LEU A 551 -23.70 -11.96 26.95
CA LEU A 551 -23.35 -13.16 26.20
C LEU A 551 -22.20 -13.89 26.92
N GLN A 552 -22.13 -15.21 26.73
CA GLN A 552 -21.09 -16.06 27.33
C GLN A 552 -19.74 -15.85 26.63
N THR A 553 -19.30 -16.79 25.79
CA THR A 553 -18.00 -16.75 25.13
C THR A 553 -18.20 -16.93 23.63
N LEU A 554 -17.53 -16.07 22.85
CA LEU A 554 -17.31 -16.24 21.42
C LEU A 554 -15.80 -16.41 21.27
N ASP A 555 -15.36 -17.57 20.79
CA ASP A 555 -13.94 -17.92 20.81
C ASP A 555 -13.55 -18.89 19.71
N VAL A 556 -12.29 -18.85 19.32
CA VAL A 556 -11.67 -19.83 18.43
C VAL A 556 -10.60 -20.55 19.23
N ALA A 557 -10.61 -21.88 19.23
CA ALA A 557 -9.67 -22.65 20.03
C ALA A 557 -9.02 -23.77 19.22
N ILE A 558 -7.72 -23.97 19.42
CA ILE A 558 -6.95 -25.05 18.80
C ILE A 558 -6.11 -25.76 19.86
N THR A 559 -5.88 -27.06 19.68
CA THR A 559 -5.13 -27.88 20.64
C THR A 559 -3.71 -28.15 20.12
N GLY A 560 -2.74 -28.26 21.04
CA GLY A 560 -1.39 -28.71 20.70
C GLY A 560 -0.56 -29.04 21.94
N PRO A 561 0.54 -29.79 21.76
CA PRO A 561 1.54 -29.99 22.81
C PRO A 561 2.22 -28.66 23.18
N GLU A 562 2.90 -28.65 24.31
CA GLU A 562 3.58 -27.45 24.82
C GLU A 562 4.69 -26.95 23.88
N GLU A 563 5.42 -27.86 23.24
CA GLU A 563 6.47 -27.56 22.25
C GLU A 563 5.94 -26.73 21.07
N LEU A 564 4.68 -26.96 20.66
CA LEU A 564 4.03 -26.21 19.58
C LEU A 564 3.29 -24.97 20.07
N GLY A 565 3.42 -24.60 21.36
CA GLY A 565 2.65 -23.52 21.95
C GLY A 565 2.86 -22.17 21.27
N LYS A 566 4.10 -21.85 20.89
CA LYS A 566 4.41 -20.64 20.11
C LYS A 566 3.71 -20.67 18.75
N ASN A 567 3.77 -21.79 18.03
CA ASN A 567 3.09 -21.94 16.74
C ASN A 567 1.57 -21.76 16.86
N ARG A 568 0.93 -22.29 17.92
CA ARG A 568 -0.51 -22.10 18.16
C ARG A 568 -0.87 -20.64 18.44
N VAL A 569 -0.05 -19.95 19.24
CA VAL A 569 -0.22 -18.52 19.51
C VAL A 569 -0.08 -17.71 18.23
N ASP A 570 0.96 -17.97 17.43
CA ASP A 570 1.22 -17.26 16.17
C ASP A 570 0.09 -17.51 15.16
N PHE A 571 -0.41 -18.73 15.06
CA PHE A 571 -1.55 -19.07 14.21
C PHE A 571 -2.82 -18.30 14.64
N LEU A 572 -3.17 -18.31 15.93
CA LEU A 572 -4.34 -17.58 16.43
C LEU A 572 -4.18 -16.06 16.33
N ASN A 573 -2.95 -15.54 16.40
CA ASN A 573 -2.70 -14.13 16.13
C ASN A 573 -2.97 -13.77 14.66
N LYS A 574 -2.67 -14.65 13.70
CA LYS A 574 -3.08 -14.44 12.30
C LYS A 574 -4.61 -14.39 12.15
N VAL A 575 -5.34 -15.25 12.88
CA VAL A 575 -6.82 -15.20 12.94
C VAL A 575 -7.29 -13.88 13.55
N ARG A 576 -6.67 -13.41 14.64
CA ARG A 576 -6.96 -12.11 15.24
C ARG A 576 -6.78 -10.98 14.25
N VAL A 577 -5.67 -10.93 13.54
CA VAL A 577 -5.38 -9.88 12.53
C VAL A 577 -6.45 -9.86 11.43
N PHE A 578 -6.88 -11.03 10.97
CA PHE A 578 -8.00 -11.11 10.02
C PHE A 578 -9.30 -10.50 10.58
N LEU A 579 -9.67 -10.86 11.81
CA LEU A 579 -10.87 -10.33 12.47
C LEU A 579 -10.76 -8.81 12.72
N GLU A 580 -9.61 -8.32 13.17
CA GLU A 580 -9.35 -6.90 13.38
C GLU A 580 -9.43 -6.10 12.07
N GLY A 581 -8.98 -6.68 10.95
CA GLY A 581 -9.15 -6.12 9.60
C GLY A 581 -10.62 -5.96 9.18
N LYS A 582 -11.55 -6.69 9.81
CA LYS A 582 -13.01 -6.55 9.65
C LYS A 582 -13.64 -5.65 10.74
N GLY A 583 -12.81 -4.99 11.56
CA GLY A 583 -13.27 -4.15 12.66
C GLY A 583 -13.80 -4.93 13.87
N ILE A 584 -13.44 -6.22 14.00
CA ILE A 584 -13.86 -7.09 15.11
C ILE A 584 -12.77 -7.11 16.17
N GLN A 585 -13.16 -6.76 17.38
CA GLN A 585 -12.28 -6.69 18.54
C GLN A 585 -12.14 -8.06 19.20
N SER A 586 -10.89 -8.45 19.44
CA SER A 586 -10.54 -9.60 20.29
C SER A 586 -10.15 -9.12 21.69
N THR A 587 -10.37 -9.95 22.70
CA THR A 587 -10.08 -9.61 24.11
C THR A 587 -8.68 -10.10 24.52
N SER A 588 -8.45 -11.41 24.47
CA SER A 588 -7.20 -12.01 24.92
C SER A 588 -6.98 -13.39 24.31
N LEU A 589 -5.75 -13.88 24.40
CA LEU A 589 -5.40 -15.26 24.05
C LEU A 589 -5.06 -16.00 25.35
N VAL A 590 -5.74 -17.12 25.59
CA VAL A 590 -5.65 -17.88 26.84
C VAL A 590 -5.16 -19.30 26.55
N LYS A 591 -4.20 -19.78 27.34
CA LYS A 591 -3.79 -21.19 27.38
C LYS A 591 -4.52 -21.88 28.54
N ARG A 592 -5.08 -23.06 28.30
CA ARG A 592 -5.68 -23.93 29.34
C ARG A 592 -5.17 -25.35 29.19
N SER A 593 -4.82 -25.99 30.30
CA SER A 593 -4.49 -27.43 30.29
C SER A 593 -5.73 -28.25 29.93
N THR A 594 -5.57 -29.25 29.07
CA THR A 594 -6.68 -30.17 28.76
C THR A 594 -6.74 -31.29 29.81
N ARG A 595 -7.76 -32.16 29.73
CA ARG A 595 -7.85 -33.37 30.58
C ARG A 595 -6.68 -34.33 30.35
N ASN A 596 -6.03 -34.24 29.19
CA ASN A 596 -4.77 -34.91 28.91
C ASN A 596 -3.63 -33.96 29.28
N SER A 597 -2.83 -34.33 30.29
CA SER A 597 -1.74 -33.49 30.81
C SER A 597 -0.68 -33.15 29.76
N MET A 598 -0.60 -33.90 28.65
CA MET A 598 0.35 -33.67 27.55
C MET A 598 -0.12 -32.62 26.53
N LEU A 599 -1.39 -32.19 26.57
CA LEU A 599 -1.98 -31.26 25.59
C LEU A 599 -2.53 -30.01 26.25
N SER A 600 -2.32 -28.88 25.59
CA SER A 600 -2.87 -27.57 25.96
C SER A 600 -3.84 -27.06 24.91
N LEU A 601 -4.92 -26.44 25.38
CA LEU A 601 -5.88 -25.70 24.55
C LEU A 601 -5.47 -24.23 24.50
N TYR A 602 -5.28 -23.72 23.29
CA TYR A 602 -4.99 -22.32 23.03
C TYR A 602 -6.25 -21.67 22.47
N ARG A 603 -6.68 -20.57 23.05
CA ARG A 603 -8.00 -19.98 22.77
C ARG A 603 -7.91 -18.48 22.56
N LEU A 604 -8.37 -18.02 21.41
CA LEU A 604 -8.59 -16.61 21.11
C LEU A 604 -10.01 -16.22 21.53
N LEU A 605 -10.13 -15.33 22.51
CA LEU A 605 -11.42 -14.79 22.96
C LEU A 605 -11.78 -13.57 22.12
N ILE A 606 -12.95 -13.59 21.50
CA ILE A 606 -13.52 -12.48 20.75
C ILE A 606 -14.43 -11.68 21.70
N SER A 607 -14.42 -10.34 21.58
CA SER A 607 -15.26 -9.49 22.42
C SER A 607 -16.74 -9.81 22.21
N VAL A 608 -17.44 -10.09 23.31
CA VAL A 608 -18.88 -10.40 23.31
C VAL A 608 -19.76 -9.16 23.53
N LYS A 609 -19.20 -7.95 23.35
CA LYS A 609 -19.99 -6.72 23.30
C LYS A 609 -20.98 -6.80 22.14
N PHE A 610 -22.18 -6.26 22.35
CA PHE A 610 -23.29 -6.41 21.42
C PHE A 610 -22.95 -5.91 20.01
N ASP A 611 -22.40 -4.71 19.89
CA ASP A 611 -21.95 -4.12 18.63
C ASP A 611 -20.89 -4.96 17.92
N ASN A 612 -19.93 -5.50 18.68
CA ASN A 612 -18.86 -6.33 18.14
C ASN A 612 -19.40 -7.66 17.57
N VAL A 613 -20.34 -8.30 18.26
CA VAL A 613 -20.95 -9.54 17.79
C VAL A 613 -21.87 -9.30 16.60
N VAL A 614 -22.60 -8.18 16.55
CA VAL A 614 -23.38 -7.79 15.36
C VAL A 614 -22.46 -7.60 14.15
N LYS A 615 -21.34 -6.88 14.32
CA LYS A 615 -20.32 -6.74 13.26
C LYS A 615 -19.80 -8.09 12.80
N PHE A 616 -19.49 -9.01 13.73
CA PHE A 616 -19.05 -10.36 13.40
C PHE A 616 -20.08 -11.08 12.52
N VAL A 617 -21.36 -11.10 12.93
CA VAL A 617 -22.45 -11.75 12.19
C VAL A 617 -22.64 -11.20 10.78
N ARG A 618 -22.40 -9.91 10.57
CA ARG A 618 -22.55 -9.25 9.27
C ARG A 618 -21.32 -9.29 8.36
N SER A 619 -20.13 -9.53 8.89
CA SER A 619 -18.87 -9.32 8.13
C SER A 619 -17.94 -10.53 8.05
N VAL A 620 -18.20 -11.59 8.84
CA VAL A 620 -17.36 -12.79 8.88
C VAL A 620 -18.17 -14.02 8.50
N LYS A 621 -17.71 -14.69 7.45
CA LYS A 621 -18.26 -15.95 6.94
C LYS A 621 -18.05 -17.11 7.92
N ILE A 622 -18.94 -18.08 7.87
CA ILE A 622 -18.88 -19.38 8.55
C ILE A 622 -19.32 -20.39 7.50
N ASN A 623 -18.35 -20.96 6.81
CA ASN A 623 -18.58 -21.93 5.74
C ASN A 623 -18.68 -23.34 6.32
N TYR A 624 -19.40 -24.22 5.63
CA TYR A 624 -19.59 -25.64 6.01
C TYR A 624 -20.13 -25.87 7.44
N CYS A 625 -20.84 -24.90 8.02
CA CYS A 625 -21.56 -25.12 9.28
C CYS A 625 -22.77 -24.17 9.41
N ASP A 626 -23.96 -24.68 9.08
CA ASP A 626 -25.21 -23.91 9.10
C ASP A 626 -25.75 -23.81 10.51
N TYR A 627 -25.60 -24.89 11.29
CA TYR A 627 -25.96 -24.94 12.69
C TYR A 627 -25.32 -23.81 13.50
N LYS A 628 -24.01 -23.55 13.34
CA LYS A 628 -23.32 -22.47 14.06
C LYS A 628 -23.79 -21.09 13.61
N ARG A 629 -24.05 -20.89 12.30
CA ARG A 629 -24.64 -19.65 11.78
C ARG A 629 -26.00 -19.36 12.42
N GLN A 630 -26.90 -20.32 12.37
CA GLN A 630 -28.25 -20.18 12.94
C GLN A 630 -28.19 -19.98 14.46
N LYS A 631 -27.34 -20.72 15.17
CA LYS A 631 -27.18 -20.58 16.62
C LYS A 631 -26.65 -19.21 17.02
N LEU A 632 -25.72 -18.65 16.24
CA LEU A 632 -25.18 -17.32 16.47
C LEU A 632 -26.25 -16.25 16.24
N ALA A 633 -27.02 -16.35 15.15
CA ALA A 633 -28.15 -15.48 14.85
C ALA A 633 -29.22 -15.53 15.97
N ARG A 634 -29.60 -16.73 16.42
CA ARG A 634 -30.55 -16.90 17.55
C ARG A 634 -30.03 -16.25 18.82
N ALA A 635 -28.77 -16.47 19.19
CA ALA A 635 -28.18 -15.91 20.41
C ALA A 635 -28.13 -14.37 20.38
N ILE A 636 -27.80 -13.76 19.24
CA ILE A 636 -27.76 -12.30 19.12
C ILE A 636 -29.17 -11.69 19.11
N ASN A 637 -30.15 -12.34 18.46
CA ASN A 637 -31.54 -11.88 18.43
C ASN A 637 -32.22 -12.02 19.79
N GLU A 638 -31.95 -13.10 20.53
CA GLU A 638 -32.40 -13.25 21.93
C GLU A 638 -31.83 -12.12 22.80
N TYR A 639 -30.51 -11.86 22.69
CA TYR A 639 -29.87 -10.81 23.47
C TYR A 639 -30.35 -9.40 23.10
N ARG A 640 -30.60 -9.16 21.81
CA ARG A 640 -31.21 -7.94 21.28
C ARG A 640 -32.57 -7.70 21.93
N SER A 641 -33.47 -8.69 21.91
CA SER A 641 -34.81 -8.59 22.50
C SER A 641 -34.77 -8.28 23.99
N ILE A 642 -33.84 -8.91 24.73
CA ILE A 642 -33.63 -8.61 26.15
C ILE A 642 -33.16 -7.16 26.36
N LYS A 643 -32.21 -6.68 25.54
CA LYS A 643 -31.75 -5.28 25.62
C LYS A 643 -32.85 -4.29 25.26
N LYS A 644 -33.66 -4.55 24.22
CA LYS A 644 -34.81 -3.72 23.83
C LYS A 644 -35.80 -3.59 24.98
N ARG A 645 -36.20 -4.72 25.58
CA ARG A 645 -37.10 -4.73 26.75
C ARG A 645 -36.53 -3.92 27.92
N LYS A 646 -35.28 -4.18 28.30
CA LYS A 646 -34.61 -3.44 29.40
C LYS A 646 -34.48 -1.94 29.12
N TYR A 647 -34.27 -1.56 27.87
CA TYR A 647 -34.24 -0.15 27.47
C TYR A 647 -35.59 0.52 27.74
N HIS A 648 -36.69 -0.07 27.27
CA HIS A 648 -38.03 0.45 27.54
C HIS A 648 -38.38 0.49 29.04
N GLU A 649 -37.95 -0.51 29.82
CA GLU A 649 -38.12 -0.52 31.28
C GLU A 649 -37.38 0.64 31.97
N LEU A 650 -36.17 0.98 31.52
CA LEU A 650 -35.41 2.11 32.05
C LEU A 650 -36.06 3.45 31.69
N ILE A 651 -36.52 3.60 30.44
CA ILE A 651 -37.25 4.80 30.01
C ILE A 651 -38.54 4.97 30.82
N ALA A 652 -39.32 3.90 31.03
CA ALA A 652 -40.54 3.94 31.83
C ALA A 652 -40.30 4.31 33.30
N ARG A 653 -39.10 4.02 33.84
CA ARG A 653 -38.67 4.42 35.19
C ARG A 653 -38.14 5.86 35.26
N GLY A 654 -38.22 6.63 34.17
CA GLY A 654 -37.79 8.03 34.12
C GLY A 654 -36.29 8.23 33.84
N TYR A 655 -35.55 7.19 33.46
CA TYR A 655 -34.16 7.37 33.04
C TYR A 655 -34.09 8.03 31.66
N GLY A 656 -33.18 9.00 31.50
CA GLY A 656 -32.85 9.54 30.17
C GLY A 656 -32.22 8.49 29.25
N ALA A 657 -32.38 8.68 27.94
CA ALA A 657 -31.87 7.75 26.91
C ALA A 657 -30.36 7.49 27.03
N GLU A 658 -29.57 8.53 27.30
CA GLU A 658 -28.12 8.40 27.48
C GLU A 658 -27.75 7.53 28.69
N THR A 659 -28.45 7.72 29.82
CA THR A 659 -28.26 6.91 31.02
C THR A 659 -28.66 5.45 30.78
N ALA A 660 -29.79 5.22 30.09
CA ALA A 660 -30.24 3.88 29.73
C ALA A 660 -29.23 3.17 28.81
N MET A 661 -28.67 3.87 27.82
CA MET A 661 -27.61 3.35 26.94
C MET A 661 -26.36 2.96 27.72
N ARG A 662 -25.89 3.82 28.65
CA ARG A 662 -24.71 3.55 29.47
C ARG A 662 -24.91 2.30 30.34
N LEU A 663 -26.06 2.15 30.98
CA LEU A 663 -26.39 0.97 31.81
C LEU A 663 -26.47 -0.32 31.00
N LEU A 664 -26.90 -0.23 29.73
CA LEU A 664 -27.02 -1.37 28.83
C LEU A 664 -25.76 -1.62 27.98
N LEU A 665 -24.70 -0.82 28.14
CA LEU A 665 -23.48 -0.89 27.33
C LEU A 665 -23.78 -0.80 25.83
N LEU A 666 -24.65 0.14 25.44
CA LEU A 666 -25.06 0.40 24.06
C LEU A 666 -24.41 1.70 23.56
N ASN A 667 -23.95 1.68 22.31
CA ASN A 667 -23.65 2.90 21.57
C ASN A 667 -24.86 3.32 20.71
N THR A 668 -24.82 4.49 20.10
CA THR A 668 -25.95 5.05 19.33
C THR A 668 -26.40 4.14 18.20
N GLN A 669 -25.45 3.52 17.48
CA GLN A 669 -25.75 2.55 16.43
C GLN A 669 -26.44 1.30 17.00
N SER A 670 -25.93 0.76 18.10
CA SER A 670 -26.52 -0.41 18.77
C SER A 670 -27.94 -0.12 19.26
N LEU A 671 -28.18 1.09 19.79
CA LEU A 671 -29.50 1.52 20.19
C LEU A 671 -30.45 1.55 18.98
N TYR A 672 -30.00 2.14 17.87
CA TYR A 672 -30.77 2.16 16.62
C TYR A 672 -31.13 0.73 16.16
N LEU A 673 -30.17 -0.19 16.17
CA LEU A 673 -30.36 -1.59 15.76
C LEU A 673 -31.38 -2.31 16.66
N ILE A 674 -31.28 -2.15 17.98
CA ILE A 674 -32.24 -2.82 18.87
C ILE A 674 -33.65 -2.24 18.76
N LEU A 675 -33.80 -0.95 18.44
CA LEU A 675 -35.11 -0.31 18.36
C LEU A 675 -35.80 -0.55 17.00
N ASN A 676 -35.06 -0.43 15.89
CA ASN A 676 -35.62 -0.32 14.55
C ASN A 676 -35.54 -1.58 13.68
N GLU A 677 -34.54 -2.44 13.85
CA GLU A 677 -34.46 -3.68 13.05
C GLU A 677 -35.38 -4.75 13.65
N GLU A 678 -36.04 -5.58 12.86
CA GLU A 678 -36.85 -6.68 13.41
C GLU A 678 -35.99 -7.88 13.79
N GLU A 679 -34.97 -8.18 12.99
CA GLU A 679 -34.05 -9.30 13.18
C GLU A 679 -32.65 -8.94 12.65
N ILE A 680 -31.61 -9.39 13.36
CA ILE A 680 -30.23 -9.35 12.87
C ILE A 680 -30.00 -10.65 12.09
N ALA A 681 -30.07 -10.55 10.77
CA ALA A 681 -29.78 -11.65 9.87
C ALA A 681 -28.26 -11.89 9.76
N TYR A 682 -27.89 -13.12 9.40
CA TYR A 682 -26.52 -13.45 9.04
C TYR A 682 -26.29 -13.07 7.57
N GLU A 683 -25.42 -12.08 7.33
CA GLU A 683 -25.29 -11.41 6.01
C GLU A 683 -23.92 -11.64 5.32
N ALA A 684 -22.98 -12.33 6.01
CA ALA A 684 -21.56 -12.37 5.64
C ALA A 684 -21.18 -13.24 4.42
#